data_AF-J0CFL0-F1
#
_entry.id   AF-J0CFL0-F1
#
_cell.length_a   1.000
_cell.length_b   1.000
_cell.length_c   1.000
_cell.angle_alpha   90.00
_cell.angle_beta   90.00
_cell.angle_gamma   90.00
#
_symmetry.space_group_name_H-M   'P 1'
#
loop_
_entity.id
_entity.type
_entity.pdbx_description
1 polymer ?
#
loop_
_entity_poly.entity_id
_entity_poly.type
_entity_poly.pdbx_seq_one_letter_code
_entity_poly.pdbx_strand_id
1 'polypeptide(L)'
;MLSSEKKEVASMRAQLPLAGVTVVDFGQYIAGPAVAMVLGDLGATVVHIDPPDGPLWDNPANAILNRNKLIVSIDLKTEEGLAEARKLIEHADILVENFRPGVLARLGIDFAGLRAARPELITLSIPGFASNDQLRHDWRAFETVIAASSGVFTDMGLNRVLMGINPSFSPLPLASAYGTMLAASATVLALQARERTGHGDHIEVPLASAVMEGLSYNSIRIDNYPLRYQTKRELEIERRRSEGLPMDMSYDDLQEFLDPFYRSYMCSDGRMFYVVCPSHKNHAKRCLQTLGLYEELVAEGLREQEDTYLPVSQWSSDVSLGVYPLPKFWADKIATRMKDVFVTRTSAEWERIFGEGLFPGAPQRWLKEWIADDHAKAAGLMIEVEDPIFGRMTQPGPVAWLGESGEAMLTPNPRRWATFDDALAALSAMKRPQLPAPRANASGGWLDGIKVLDLCNVIAGPHSVSYLARFGAEVIKIDPATPLYDCWNTVIFGMSHMRGKQSVLLNIASPDGRVVFEKLVQSVDVVVWNATDRQVGIMGLDAEGLKALNPKAIFCQLDCFGGIRTGPRTDYLGYDDLVQSATGIMLRFGGSMQTPEEHAHVGTIDVMCGFGAALGVAAALYQKSKTGIVGRPRTSLSALTGLAQIPFCYDYQGRRPFDEPSGRETKGYDGLSRLYETASGDYLLLCASEADLPRFDGVEGLRGLASMAQSEREAFLASAFMTAPAESWQRRLVEADIGVSLCENIETIRSRSARIADGRPGTDRGSYSFSIFPDHPSGHSVTQLDPFAVRPTVGAITAIAPAEKYGTSTRSVLKSLGYGDAEVDRLVASGSISEAWSTEYLPS
;
A
#
# COMPACT_ATOMS: atom_id res chain seq x y z
N MET A 1 15.73 15.67 36.25
CA MET A 1 15.68 14.60 35.24
C MET A 1 14.39 14.68 34.43
N LEU A 2 13.19 14.53 35.00
CA LEU A 2 11.92 14.64 34.23
C LEU A 2 11.70 15.96 33.46
N SER A 3 12.23 17.11 33.93
CA SER A 3 12.13 18.38 33.19
C SER A 3 13.23 18.60 32.15
N SER A 4 14.36 17.87 32.24
CA SER A 4 15.42 17.90 31.23
C SER A 4 15.07 16.98 30.06
N GLU A 5 14.57 15.77 30.33
CA GLU A 5 14.09 14.84 29.30
C GLU A 5 12.92 15.42 28.49
N LYS A 6 11.95 16.06 29.15
CA LYS A 6 10.84 16.75 28.45
C LYS A 6 11.32 17.89 27.54
N LYS A 7 12.36 18.62 27.94
CA LYS A 7 12.96 19.68 27.10
C LYS A 7 13.74 19.10 25.92
N GLU A 8 14.41 17.97 26.12
CA GLU A 8 15.16 17.27 25.09
C GLU A 8 14.22 16.67 24.03
N VAL A 9 13.14 15.99 24.43
CA VAL A 9 12.11 15.48 23.50
C VAL A 9 11.45 16.63 22.73
N ALA A 10 11.11 17.74 23.39
CA ALA A 10 10.57 18.92 22.71
C ALA A 10 11.56 19.53 21.70
N SER A 11 12.85 19.56 22.05
CA SER A 11 13.93 20.01 21.14
C SER A 11 14.11 19.07 19.95
N MET A 12 13.95 17.76 20.13
CA MET A 12 14.03 16.78 19.04
C MET A 12 12.82 16.86 18.11
N ARG A 13 11.61 17.02 18.65
CA ARG A 13 10.39 17.18 17.84
C ARG A 13 10.41 18.46 16.98
N ALA A 14 11.09 19.51 17.42
CA ALA A 14 11.29 20.73 16.63
C ALA A 14 12.16 20.50 15.36
N GLN A 15 12.81 19.34 15.24
CA GLN A 15 13.61 18.96 14.07
C GLN A 15 12.86 18.06 13.08
N LEU A 16 11.61 17.66 13.40
CA LEU A 16 10.78 16.86 12.51
C LEU A 16 10.39 17.64 11.24
N PRO A 17 10.19 16.96 10.10
CA PRO A 17 10.08 17.61 8.80
C PRO A 17 8.89 18.58 8.66
N LEU A 18 7.79 18.34 9.39
CA LEU A 18 6.60 19.21 9.38
C LEU A 18 6.49 20.11 10.62
N ALA A 19 7.57 20.26 11.40
CA ALA A 19 7.60 21.23 12.48
C ALA A 19 7.33 22.64 11.94
N GLY A 20 6.31 23.31 12.49
CA GLY A 20 5.85 24.62 12.01
C GLY A 20 4.57 24.57 11.18
N VAL A 21 4.17 23.41 10.68
CA VAL A 21 2.94 23.22 9.88
C VAL A 21 1.73 23.06 10.81
N THR A 22 0.63 23.73 10.49
CA THR A 22 -0.64 23.65 11.26
C THR A 22 -1.74 22.94 10.48
N VAL A 23 -2.47 22.06 11.15
CA VAL A 23 -3.54 21.25 10.56
C VAL A 23 -4.81 21.36 11.39
N VAL A 24 -5.95 21.56 10.72
CA VAL A 24 -7.27 21.35 11.32
C VAL A 24 -7.92 20.14 10.66
N ASP A 25 -8.24 19.15 11.49
CA ASP A 25 -8.74 17.83 11.10
C ASP A 25 -10.21 17.70 11.51
N PHE A 26 -11.11 17.73 10.53
CA PHE A 26 -12.54 17.44 10.68
C PHE A 26 -12.85 15.96 10.41
N GLY A 27 -11.83 15.15 10.14
CA GLY A 27 -12.00 13.77 9.75
C GLY A 27 -12.68 12.95 10.84
N GLN A 28 -13.38 11.89 10.45
CA GLN A 28 -14.06 10.96 11.33
C GLN A 28 -13.75 9.51 10.89
N TYR A 29 -14.03 8.51 11.74
CA TYR A 29 -13.66 7.11 11.49
C TYR A 29 -12.14 6.93 11.32
N ILE A 30 -11.66 6.36 10.20
CA ILE A 30 -10.26 5.96 10.03
C ILE A 30 -9.49 6.95 9.15
N ALA A 31 -9.85 7.10 7.87
CA ALA A 31 -8.97 7.70 6.87
C ALA A 31 -8.57 9.17 7.14
N GLY A 32 -9.54 10.05 7.44
CA GLY A 32 -9.26 11.46 7.78
C GLY A 32 -8.35 11.59 9.00
N PRO A 33 -8.74 11.01 10.15
CA PRO A 33 -7.91 11.03 11.35
C PRO A 33 -6.54 10.38 11.15
N ALA A 34 -6.42 9.33 10.35
CA ALA A 34 -5.16 8.66 10.05
C ALA A 34 -4.21 9.55 9.23
N VAL A 35 -4.70 10.32 8.26
CA VAL A 35 -3.86 11.31 7.56
C VAL A 35 -3.32 12.34 8.53
N ALA A 36 -4.20 12.91 9.36
CA ALA A 36 -3.80 13.90 10.35
C ALA A 36 -2.85 13.32 11.42
N MET A 37 -2.98 12.03 11.77
CA MET A 37 -2.02 11.29 12.61
C MET A 37 -0.64 11.27 11.96
N VAL A 38 -0.55 10.87 10.69
CA VAL A 38 0.71 10.80 9.94
C VAL A 38 1.38 12.18 9.86
N LEU A 39 0.61 13.25 9.61
CA LEU A 39 1.14 14.62 9.62
C LEU A 39 1.64 15.05 11.01
N GLY A 40 0.92 14.69 12.09
CA GLY A 40 1.32 14.96 13.47
C GLY A 40 2.54 14.16 13.94
N ASP A 41 2.68 12.93 13.47
CA ASP A 41 3.88 12.10 13.68
C ASP A 41 5.11 12.72 13.01
N LEU A 42 4.92 13.28 11.81
CA LEU A 42 5.94 14.06 11.08
C LEU A 42 6.17 15.46 11.65
N GLY A 43 5.50 15.85 12.74
CA GLY A 43 5.79 17.07 13.50
C GLY A 43 4.78 18.22 13.36
N ALA A 44 3.71 18.06 12.58
CA ALA A 44 2.69 19.09 12.46
C ALA A 44 1.93 19.32 13.77
N THR A 45 1.45 20.55 13.99
CA THR A 45 0.51 20.87 15.08
C THR A 45 -0.91 20.63 14.58
N VAL A 46 -1.59 19.66 15.17
CA VAL A 46 -2.89 19.18 14.68
C VAL A 46 -3.97 19.42 15.72
N VAL A 47 -5.03 20.11 15.31
CA VAL A 47 -6.28 20.23 16.06
C VAL A 47 -7.34 19.37 15.38
N HIS A 48 -7.85 18.38 16.09
CA HIS A 48 -8.95 17.51 15.68
C HIS A 48 -10.27 18.02 16.24
N ILE A 49 -11.32 18.00 15.42
CA ILE A 49 -12.64 18.46 15.79
C ILE A 49 -13.60 17.28 15.85
N ASP A 50 -14.07 16.99 17.06
CA ASP A 50 -15.15 16.05 17.31
C ASP A 50 -16.50 16.79 17.41
N PRO A 51 -17.62 16.13 17.08
CA PRO A 51 -18.93 16.68 17.39
C PRO A 51 -19.19 16.67 18.90
N PRO A 52 -20.26 17.35 19.38
CA PRO A 52 -20.60 17.46 20.81
C PRO A 52 -20.70 16.13 21.55
N ASP A 53 -21.20 15.09 20.89
CA ASP A 53 -21.43 13.77 21.48
C ASP A 53 -20.18 12.86 21.43
N GLY A 54 -19.03 13.38 20.97
CA GLY A 54 -17.78 12.64 20.79
C GLY A 54 -17.61 12.04 19.39
N PRO A 55 -16.54 11.27 19.14
CA PRO A 55 -16.20 10.79 17.80
C PRO A 55 -17.30 9.89 17.21
N LEU A 56 -17.51 9.95 15.89
CA LEU A 56 -18.53 9.15 15.19
C LEU A 56 -18.21 7.66 15.13
N TRP A 57 -16.98 7.27 15.49
CA TRP A 57 -16.54 5.89 15.59
C TRP A 57 -15.99 5.62 16.98
N ASP A 58 -16.74 4.90 17.82
CA ASP A 58 -16.29 4.51 19.15
C ASP A 58 -15.41 3.25 19.08
N ASN A 59 -14.11 3.45 18.92
CA ASN A 59 -13.14 2.37 18.87
C ASN A 59 -11.82 2.77 19.59
N PRO A 60 -11.17 1.85 20.35
CA PRO A 60 -9.89 2.14 20.98
C PRO A 60 -8.78 2.59 20.02
N ALA A 61 -8.87 2.26 18.73
CA ALA A 61 -7.98 2.76 17.69
C ALA A 61 -7.92 4.30 17.64
N ASN A 62 -8.92 5.03 18.14
CA ASN A 62 -8.87 6.48 18.28
C ASN A 62 -7.72 6.98 19.17
N ALA A 63 -7.21 6.16 20.10
CA ALA A 63 -6.00 6.50 20.86
C ALA A 63 -4.77 6.62 19.95
N ILE A 64 -4.70 5.76 18.93
CA ILE A 64 -3.66 5.74 17.91
C ILE A 64 -3.87 6.88 16.93
N LEU A 65 -5.07 6.95 16.33
CA LEU A 65 -5.43 7.91 15.29
C LEU A 65 -5.36 9.36 15.76
N ASN A 66 -5.48 9.62 17.06
CA ASN A 66 -5.42 10.97 17.63
C ASN A 66 -4.18 11.23 18.49
N ARG A 67 -3.17 10.36 18.45
CA ARG A 67 -1.85 10.69 19.01
C ARG A 67 -1.30 11.95 18.35
N ASN A 68 -0.52 12.73 19.09
CA ASN A 68 0.00 14.05 18.71
C ASN A 68 -1.05 15.15 18.46
N LYS A 69 -2.36 14.90 18.65
CA LYS A 69 -3.42 15.89 18.39
C LYS A 69 -3.97 16.54 19.66
N LEU A 70 -4.50 17.74 19.50
CA LEU A 70 -5.44 18.39 20.43
C LEU A 70 -6.86 18.15 19.92
N ILE A 71 -7.73 17.58 20.73
CA ILE A 71 -9.13 17.30 20.40
C ILE A 71 -9.99 18.40 21.01
N VAL A 72 -10.81 19.04 20.19
CA VAL A 72 -11.81 20.02 20.62
C VAL A 72 -13.18 19.57 20.16
N SER A 73 -14.19 19.74 21.00
CA SER A 73 -15.58 19.48 20.64
C SER A 73 -16.23 20.76 20.16
N ILE A 74 -16.71 20.79 18.91
CA ILE A 74 -17.35 21.97 18.30
C ILE A 74 -18.63 21.54 17.59
N ASP A 75 -19.75 22.19 17.90
CA ASP A 75 -21.00 21.98 17.16
C ASP A 75 -21.05 22.83 15.88
N LEU A 76 -20.68 22.23 14.76
CA LEU A 76 -20.76 22.84 13.43
C LEU A 76 -22.21 23.08 12.92
N LYS A 77 -23.23 22.86 13.74
CA LYS A 77 -24.63 23.23 13.41
C LYS A 77 -25.05 24.55 14.07
N THR A 78 -24.21 25.12 14.93
CA THR A 78 -24.48 26.37 15.64
C THR A 78 -23.66 27.52 15.06
N GLU A 79 -24.17 28.75 15.14
CA GLU A 79 -23.43 29.94 14.69
C GLU A 79 -22.13 30.14 15.47
N GLU A 80 -22.14 29.83 16.78
CA GLU A 80 -20.97 29.91 17.66
C GLU A 80 -19.90 28.89 17.25
N GLY A 81 -20.27 27.61 17.09
CA GLY A 81 -19.33 26.58 16.67
C GLY A 81 -18.75 26.82 15.28
N LEU A 82 -19.53 27.37 14.33
CA LEU A 82 -18.98 27.82 13.04
C LEU A 82 -17.95 28.95 13.22
N ALA A 83 -18.23 29.93 14.09
CA ALA A 83 -17.33 31.03 14.35
C ALA A 83 -16.01 30.56 14.98
N GLU A 84 -16.08 29.60 15.91
CA GLU A 84 -14.92 28.94 16.49
C GLU A 84 -14.11 28.17 15.44
N ALA A 85 -14.76 27.31 14.65
CA ALA A 85 -14.09 26.55 13.60
C ALA A 85 -13.39 27.48 12.59
N ARG A 86 -14.02 28.59 12.21
CA ARG A 86 -13.42 29.61 11.31
C ARG A 86 -12.17 30.24 11.91
N LYS A 87 -12.17 30.56 13.22
CA LYS A 87 -10.98 31.08 13.90
C LYS A 87 -9.82 30.08 13.91
N LEU A 88 -10.09 28.78 14.10
CA LEU A 88 -9.05 27.76 13.98
C LEU A 88 -8.52 27.68 12.54
N ILE A 89 -9.41 27.69 11.55
CA ILE A 89 -9.08 27.66 10.12
C ILE A 89 -8.16 28.83 9.73
N GLU A 90 -8.37 30.04 10.28
CA GLU A 90 -7.52 31.21 10.02
C GLU A 90 -6.03 30.95 10.29
N HIS A 91 -5.70 30.02 11.18
CA HIS A 91 -4.32 29.66 11.53
C HIS A 91 -3.83 28.35 10.89
N ALA A 92 -4.66 27.64 10.12
CA ALA A 92 -4.31 26.38 9.50
C ALA A 92 -3.53 26.55 8.17
N ASP A 93 -2.55 25.68 7.93
CA ASP A 93 -1.94 25.46 6.62
C ASP A 93 -2.71 24.43 5.80
N ILE A 94 -3.27 23.44 6.48
CA ILE A 94 -3.95 22.27 5.91
C ILE A 94 -5.29 22.06 6.61
N LEU A 95 -6.35 21.87 5.83
CA LEU A 95 -7.65 21.38 6.30
C LEU A 95 -7.89 19.96 5.80
N VAL A 96 -8.34 19.06 6.67
CA VAL A 96 -8.62 17.65 6.33
C VAL A 96 -10.07 17.31 6.65
N GLU A 97 -10.75 16.63 5.73
CA GLU A 97 -12.08 16.06 5.95
C GLU A 97 -12.27 14.77 5.11
N ASN A 98 -13.21 13.92 5.52
CA ASN A 98 -13.54 12.66 4.82
C ASN A 98 -15.05 12.37 4.81
N PHE A 99 -15.88 13.41 4.77
CA PHE A 99 -17.32 13.30 4.67
C PHE A 99 -17.77 12.94 3.25
N ARG A 100 -19.08 12.68 3.09
CA ARG A 100 -19.65 12.65 1.74
C ARG A 100 -19.48 14.02 1.07
N PRO A 101 -19.25 14.07 -0.26
CA PRO A 101 -19.11 15.31 -1.00
C PRO A 101 -20.16 16.35 -0.62
N GLY A 102 -19.68 17.57 -0.29
CA GLY A 102 -20.53 18.71 0.05
C GLY A 102 -21.08 18.75 1.48
N VAL A 103 -20.90 17.72 2.32
CA VAL A 103 -21.38 17.75 3.73
C VAL A 103 -20.75 18.89 4.52
N LEU A 104 -19.42 19.05 4.48
CA LEU A 104 -18.73 20.10 5.23
C LEU A 104 -19.14 21.51 4.76
N ALA A 105 -19.37 21.68 3.46
CA ALA A 105 -19.88 22.92 2.89
C ALA A 105 -21.31 23.23 3.39
N ARG A 106 -22.19 22.22 3.50
CA ARG A 106 -23.52 22.37 4.11
C ARG A 106 -23.47 22.72 5.61
N LEU A 107 -22.41 22.32 6.30
CA LEU A 107 -22.09 22.74 7.66
C LEU A 107 -21.42 24.13 7.72
N GLY A 108 -21.30 24.83 6.58
CA GLY A 108 -20.85 26.22 6.50
C GLY A 108 -19.34 26.45 6.40
N ILE A 109 -18.57 25.39 6.11
CA ILE A 109 -17.13 25.43 5.83
C ILE A 109 -16.92 25.01 4.37
N ASP A 110 -16.81 25.99 3.47
CA ASP A 110 -16.60 25.78 2.04
C ASP A 110 -15.12 25.92 1.67
N PHE A 111 -14.47 24.81 1.30
CA PHE A 111 -13.07 24.79 0.89
C PHE A 111 -12.80 25.63 -0.36
N ALA A 112 -13.73 25.69 -1.33
CA ALA A 112 -13.54 26.49 -2.54
C ALA A 112 -13.49 27.98 -2.20
N GLY A 113 -14.47 28.48 -1.44
CA GLY A 113 -14.49 29.85 -0.93
C GLY A 113 -13.28 30.20 -0.06
N LEU A 114 -12.85 29.29 0.83
CA LEU A 114 -11.66 29.49 1.67
C LEU A 114 -10.39 29.63 0.83
N ARG A 115 -10.19 28.79 -0.19
CA ARG A 115 -9.01 28.87 -1.07
C ARG A 115 -9.04 30.05 -2.02
N ALA A 116 -10.22 30.54 -2.43
CA ALA A 116 -10.32 31.79 -3.18
C ALA A 116 -9.81 32.99 -2.34
N ALA A 117 -10.06 32.99 -1.02
CA ALA A 117 -9.55 34.00 -0.11
C ALA A 117 -8.09 33.77 0.32
N ARG A 118 -7.67 32.51 0.40
CA ARG A 118 -6.33 32.07 0.82
C ARG A 118 -5.74 31.08 -0.18
N PRO A 119 -5.17 31.55 -1.31
CA PRO A 119 -4.63 30.68 -2.36
C PRO A 119 -3.52 29.74 -1.89
N GLU A 120 -2.89 30.05 -0.77
CA GLU A 120 -1.85 29.24 -0.11
C GLU A 120 -2.40 28.08 0.74
N LEU A 121 -3.70 28.07 1.05
CA LEU A 121 -4.32 27.04 1.86
C LEU A 121 -4.37 25.70 1.10
N ILE A 122 -3.99 24.62 1.79
CA ILE A 122 -4.17 23.26 1.29
C ILE A 122 -5.45 22.69 1.91
N THR A 123 -6.33 22.14 1.10
CA THR A 123 -7.53 21.46 1.57
C THR A 123 -7.57 20.04 1.02
N LEU A 124 -7.91 19.08 1.89
CA LEU A 124 -7.91 17.67 1.58
C LEU A 124 -9.28 17.07 1.89
N SER A 125 -9.87 16.44 0.88
CA SER A 125 -11.12 15.68 0.97
C SER A 125 -10.85 14.21 0.69
N ILE A 126 -11.33 13.32 1.54
CA ILE A 126 -11.13 11.87 1.41
C ILE A 126 -12.48 11.13 1.41
N PRO A 127 -13.38 11.43 0.45
CA PRO A 127 -14.70 10.81 0.42
C PRO A 127 -14.59 9.31 0.10
N GLY A 128 -15.63 8.54 0.41
CA GLY A 128 -15.61 7.11 0.07
C GLY A 128 -15.65 6.85 -1.44
N PHE A 129 -16.49 7.59 -2.17
CA PHE A 129 -16.55 7.64 -3.63
C PHE A 129 -16.27 9.05 -4.11
N ALA A 130 -15.81 9.19 -5.35
CA ALA A 130 -15.43 10.48 -5.91
C ALA A 130 -16.60 11.46 -5.98
N SER A 131 -16.35 12.76 -5.80
CA SER A 131 -17.38 13.79 -5.93
C SER A 131 -18.02 13.87 -7.31
N ASN A 132 -17.32 13.43 -8.35
CA ASN A 132 -17.83 13.36 -9.72
C ASN A 132 -18.44 11.99 -10.09
N ASP A 133 -18.54 11.04 -9.16
CA ASP A 133 -19.19 9.75 -9.40
C ASP A 133 -20.71 9.89 -9.41
N GLN A 134 -21.31 9.86 -10.61
CA GLN A 134 -22.75 10.07 -10.80
C GLN A 134 -23.64 9.06 -10.06
N LEU A 135 -23.12 7.86 -9.75
CA LEU A 135 -23.91 6.81 -9.13
C LEU A 135 -23.72 6.79 -7.61
N ARG A 136 -22.47 6.94 -7.14
CA ARG A 136 -22.07 6.55 -5.78
C ARG A 136 -21.62 7.69 -4.89
N HIS A 137 -21.45 8.92 -5.39
CA HIS A 137 -20.91 10.03 -4.59
C HIS A 137 -21.69 10.27 -3.28
N ASP A 138 -23.01 10.05 -3.31
CA ASP A 138 -23.89 10.21 -2.14
C ASP A 138 -24.07 8.94 -1.29
N TRP A 139 -23.42 7.81 -1.63
CA TRP A 139 -23.60 6.56 -0.88
C TRP A 139 -22.94 6.61 0.51
N ARG A 140 -23.47 5.80 1.43
CA ARG A 140 -22.79 5.48 2.70
C ARG A 140 -21.63 4.53 2.46
N ALA A 141 -20.49 5.13 2.16
CA ALA A 141 -19.29 4.42 1.76
C ALA A 141 -18.39 4.08 2.98
N PHE A 142 -18.87 3.16 3.82
CA PHE A 142 -18.03 2.55 4.85
C PHE A 142 -17.00 1.60 4.21
N GLU A 143 -15.97 1.24 4.99
CA GLU A 143 -14.87 0.37 4.56
C GLU A 143 -15.34 -0.85 3.78
N THR A 144 -16.30 -1.58 4.33
CA THR A 144 -16.81 -2.81 3.71
C THR A 144 -17.59 -2.49 2.42
N VAL A 145 -18.44 -1.46 2.40
CA VAL A 145 -19.19 -1.03 1.20
C VAL A 145 -18.24 -0.74 0.05
N ILE A 146 -17.14 -0.04 0.34
CA ILE A 146 -16.11 0.26 -0.65
C ILE A 146 -15.43 -1.03 -1.11
N ALA A 147 -15.03 -1.90 -0.18
CA ALA A 147 -14.39 -3.17 -0.49
C ALA A 147 -15.24 -4.06 -1.41
N ALA A 148 -16.54 -4.21 -1.10
CA ALA A 148 -17.48 -4.95 -1.94
C ALA A 148 -17.64 -4.32 -3.33
N SER A 149 -17.70 -2.99 -3.42
CA SER A 149 -17.85 -2.29 -4.70
C SER A 149 -16.58 -2.25 -5.57
N SER A 150 -15.42 -2.60 -5.01
CA SER A 150 -14.09 -2.45 -5.62
C SER A 150 -13.39 -3.76 -5.97
N GLY A 151 -14.06 -4.92 -5.85
CA GLY A 151 -13.44 -6.23 -6.13
C GLY A 151 -12.57 -6.80 -5.02
N VAL A 152 -12.50 -6.15 -3.85
CA VAL A 152 -11.67 -6.61 -2.72
C VAL A 152 -12.14 -7.98 -2.23
N PHE A 153 -13.44 -8.23 -2.15
CA PHE A 153 -13.91 -9.54 -1.67
C PHE A 153 -13.85 -10.65 -2.72
N THR A 154 -13.65 -10.32 -4.00
CA THR A 154 -13.76 -11.28 -5.11
C THR A 154 -12.43 -11.63 -5.78
N ASP A 155 -11.48 -10.71 -5.80
CA ASP A 155 -10.28 -10.78 -6.66
C ASP A 155 -8.95 -10.86 -5.86
N MET A 156 -9.02 -11.03 -4.54
CA MET A 156 -7.82 -11.07 -3.70
C MET A 156 -7.11 -12.43 -3.68
N GLY A 157 -7.84 -13.55 -3.71
CA GLY A 157 -7.24 -14.87 -3.53
C GLY A 157 -7.75 -15.93 -4.49
N LEU A 158 -6.91 -16.37 -5.43
CA LEU A 158 -7.19 -17.50 -6.33
C LEU A 158 -7.52 -18.79 -5.55
N ASN A 159 -6.90 -18.96 -4.39
CA ASN A 159 -7.13 -20.08 -3.48
C ASN A 159 -8.61 -20.21 -3.10
N ARG A 160 -9.24 -19.10 -2.72
CA ARG A 160 -10.64 -19.09 -2.28
C ARG A 160 -11.64 -19.22 -3.41
N VAL A 161 -11.26 -18.82 -4.62
CA VAL A 161 -12.03 -19.14 -5.82
C VAL A 161 -12.10 -20.66 -6.00
N LEU A 162 -10.97 -21.37 -5.97
CA LEU A 162 -10.93 -22.83 -6.11
C LEU A 162 -11.65 -23.58 -5.00
N MET A 163 -11.65 -23.05 -3.77
CA MET A 163 -12.35 -23.62 -2.62
C MET A 163 -13.86 -23.30 -2.57
N GLY A 164 -14.38 -22.43 -3.44
CA GLY A 164 -15.80 -22.07 -3.46
C GLY A 164 -16.23 -21.05 -2.41
N ILE A 165 -15.29 -20.29 -1.87
CA ILE A 165 -15.49 -19.37 -0.73
C ILE A 165 -15.59 -17.91 -1.22
N ASN A 166 -15.86 -17.70 -2.51
CA ASN A 166 -15.91 -16.38 -3.13
C ASN A 166 -17.37 -15.88 -3.24
N PRO A 167 -17.71 -14.63 -2.83
CA PRO A 167 -16.86 -13.61 -2.24
C PRO A 167 -16.41 -13.91 -0.81
N SER A 168 -15.19 -13.47 -0.51
CA SER A 168 -14.47 -13.64 0.74
C SER A 168 -14.38 -12.34 1.52
N PHE A 169 -15.01 -12.30 2.69
CA PHE A 169 -14.95 -11.14 3.56
C PHE A 169 -13.52 -10.94 4.11
N SER A 170 -13.10 -9.68 4.16
CA SER A 170 -11.90 -9.25 4.86
C SER A 170 -12.24 -8.13 5.85
N PRO A 171 -11.80 -8.22 7.12
CA PRO A 171 -11.97 -7.16 8.11
C PRO A 171 -10.87 -6.09 8.02
N LEU A 172 -9.90 -6.22 7.12
CA LEU A 172 -8.79 -5.27 7.01
C LEU A 172 -9.25 -3.97 6.34
N PRO A 173 -9.00 -2.79 6.93
CA PRO A 173 -9.45 -1.53 6.35
C PRO A 173 -8.51 -1.03 5.24
N LEU A 174 -8.38 -1.81 4.17
CA LEU A 174 -7.47 -1.51 3.07
C LEU A 174 -7.81 -0.21 2.35
N ALA A 175 -9.09 0.13 2.16
CA ALA A 175 -9.47 1.36 1.48
C ALA A 175 -9.03 2.57 2.29
N SER A 176 -9.29 2.58 3.59
CA SER A 176 -8.79 3.62 4.50
C SER A 176 -7.26 3.66 4.56
N ALA A 177 -6.58 2.52 4.59
CA ALA A 177 -5.12 2.46 4.67
C ALA A 177 -4.44 2.99 3.39
N TYR A 178 -4.89 2.57 2.21
CA TYR A 178 -4.40 3.09 0.92
C TYR A 178 -4.74 4.57 0.76
N GLY A 179 -5.98 4.98 1.09
CA GLY A 179 -6.41 6.36 1.04
C GLY A 179 -5.57 7.27 1.93
N THR A 180 -5.24 6.81 3.14
CA THR A 180 -4.38 7.54 4.08
C THR A 180 -3.00 7.82 3.49
N MET A 181 -2.33 6.81 2.94
CA MET A 181 -0.97 6.97 2.42
C MET A 181 -0.92 7.86 1.17
N LEU A 182 -1.87 7.69 0.25
CA LEU A 182 -2.00 8.54 -0.93
C LEU A 182 -2.30 9.99 -0.56
N ALA A 183 -3.23 10.22 0.38
CA ALA A 183 -3.65 11.54 0.82
C ALA A 183 -2.56 12.26 1.63
N ALA A 184 -1.87 11.57 2.53
CA ALA A 184 -0.73 12.14 3.26
C ALA A 184 0.42 12.48 2.31
N SER A 185 0.78 11.57 1.40
CA SER A 185 1.84 11.81 0.40
C SER A 185 1.51 13.02 -0.48
N ALA A 186 0.31 13.05 -1.07
CA ALA A 186 -0.14 14.15 -1.92
C ALA A 186 -0.17 15.49 -1.18
N THR A 187 -0.60 15.50 0.08
CA THR A 187 -0.63 16.72 0.91
C THR A 187 0.77 17.28 1.14
N VAL A 188 1.75 16.44 1.45
CA VAL A 188 3.13 16.88 1.66
C VAL A 188 3.81 17.28 0.35
N LEU A 189 3.49 16.63 -0.77
CA LEU A 189 3.93 17.04 -2.11
C LEU A 189 3.38 18.43 -2.47
N ALA A 190 2.09 18.68 -2.25
CA ALA A 190 1.49 19.99 -2.46
C ALA A 190 2.08 21.06 -1.52
N LEU A 191 2.37 20.69 -0.27
CA LEU A 191 3.05 21.56 0.69
C LEU A 191 4.45 21.96 0.22
N GLN A 192 5.22 21.01 -0.32
CA GLN A 192 6.52 21.29 -0.92
C GLN A 192 6.40 22.17 -2.18
N ALA A 193 5.43 21.90 -3.05
CA ALA A 193 5.19 22.72 -4.22
C ALA A 193 4.81 24.16 -3.83
N ARG A 194 4.01 24.33 -2.78
CA ARG A 194 3.60 25.64 -2.24
C ARG A 194 4.79 26.52 -1.84
N GLU A 195 5.85 25.95 -1.28
CA GLU A 195 7.06 26.71 -0.91
C GLU A 195 7.73 27.35 -2.15
N ARG A 196 7.56 26.75 -3.33
CA ARG A 196 8.09 27.25 -4.60
C ARG A 196 7.12 28.20 -5.31
N THR A 197 5.82 27.94 -5.24
CA THR A 197 4.81 28.60 -6.08
C THR A 197 3.96 29.64 -5.35
N GLY A 198 3.87 29.58 -4.02
CA GLY A 198 2.95 30.37 -3.20
C GLY A 198 1.52 29.84 -3.21
N HIS A 199 1.22 28.78 -3.96
CA HIS A 199 -0.10 28.17 -4.07
C HIS A 199 -0.20 26.86 -3.29
N GLY A 200 -1.20 26.76 -2.43
CA GLY A 200 -1.68 25.47 -1.94
C GLY A 200 -2.55 24.79 -3.00
N ASP A 201 -3.15 23.66 -2.64
CA ASP A 201 -4.01 22.87 -3.54
C ASP A 201 -5.28 22.40 -2.84
N HIS A 202 -6.29 22.05 -3.62
CA HIS A 202 -7.41 21.25 -3.15
C HIS A 202 -7.20 19.86 -3.72
N ILE A 203 -7.09 18.89 -2.83
CA ILE A 203 -6.80 17.51 -3.16
C ILE A 203 -8.00 16.68 -2.75
N GLU A 204 -8.57 15.94 -3.69
CA GLU A 204 -9.51 14.87 -3.38
C GLU A 204 -8.81 13.51 -3.52
N VAL A 205 -9.00 12.61 -2.55
CA VAL A 205 -8.54 11.21 -2.59
C VAL A 205 -9.69 10.28 -2.25
N PRO A 206 -10.48 9.82 -3.25
CA PRO A 206 -11.58 8.92 -2.99
C PRO A 206 -11.08 7.54 -2.56
N LEU A 207 -11.63 6.99 -1.48
CA LEU A 207 -11.18 5.70 -0.92
C LEU A 207 -11.35 4.53 -1.89
N ALA A 208 -12.44 4.50 -2.68
CA ALA A 208 -12.65 3.51 -3.74
C ALA A 208 -11.58 3.58 -4.84
N SER A 209 -11.15 4.78 -5.22
CA SER A 209 -10.06 4.96 -6.17
C SER A 209 -8.71 4.56 -5.57
N ALA A 210 -8.49 4.88 -4.28
CA ALA A 210 -7.27 4.54 -3.56
C ALA A 210 -7.06 3.03 -3.42
N VAL A 211 -8.10 2.29 -3.01
CA VAL A 211 -8.01 0.81 -2.91
C VAL A 211 -7.79 0.18 -4.29
N MET A 212 -8.41 0.72 -5.34
CA MET A 212 -8.21 0.22 -6.69
C MET A 212 -6.77 0.45 -7.18
N GLU A 213 -6.12 1.57 -6.85
CA GLU A 213 -4.68 1.75 -7.10
C GLU A 213 -3.83 0.72 -6.33
N GLY A 214 -4.23 0.40 -5.09
CA GLY A 214 -3.67 -0.73 -4.32
C GLY A 214 -3.77 -2.08 -5.04
N LEU A 215 -4.87 -2.31 -5.75
CA LEU A 215 -5.16 -3.52 -6.54
C LEU A 215 -4.69 -3.44 -7.99
N SER A 216 -3.84 -2.47 -8.34
CA SER A 216 -3.47 -2.18 -9.73
C SER A 216 -2.93 -3.41 -10.49
N TYR A 217 -2.19 -4.32 -9.84
CA TYR A 217 -1.68 -5.55 -10.45
C TYR A 217 -2.77 -6.58 -10.76
N ASN A 218 -3.72 -6.78 -9.83
CA ASN A 218 -4.89 -7.65 -10.03
C ASN A 218 -5.77 -7.14 -11.18
N SER A 219 -5.66 -5.84 -11.50
CA SER A 219 -6.49 -5.17 -12.49
C SER A 219 -5.93 -5.15 -13.92
N ILE A 220 -4.70 -5.63 -14.13
CA ILE A 220 -4.09 -5.68 -15.46
C ILE A 220 -4.80 -6.74 -16.31
N ARG A 221 -5.08 -6.41 -17.57
CA ARG A 221 -5.49 -7.38 -18.59
C ARG A 221 -4.60 -7.24 -19.80
N ILE A 222 -4.05 -8.36 -20.25
CA ILE A 222 -3.21 -8.45 -21.45
C ILE A 222 -3.94 -9.37 -22.42
N ASP A 223 -4.32 -8.86 -23.58
CA ASP A 223 -4.97 -9.69 -24.60
C ASP A 223 -3.96 -10.68 -25.18
N ASN A 224 -4.38 -11.93 -25.40
CA ASN A 224 -3.49 -13.05 -25.80
C ASN A 224 -2.32 -13.26 -24.83
N TYR A 225 -2.60 -13.21 -23.52
CA TYR A 225 -1.63 -13.44 -22.45
C TYR A 225 -0.90 -14.79 -22.61
N PRO A 226 0.45 -14.83 -22.73
CA PRO A 226 1.16 -16.08 -22.98
C PRO A 226 1.02 -17.08 -21.83
N LEU A 227 0.83 -18.36 -22.18
CA LEU A 227 0.54 -19.44 -21.22
C LEU A 227 1.63 -19.61 -20.15
N ARG A 228 2.90 -19.33 -20.47
CA ARG A 228 4.01 -19.44 -19.50
C ARG A 228 3.82 -18.58 -18.25
N TYR A 229 3.03 -17.51 -18.34
CA TYR A 229 2.81 -16.56 -17.26
C TYR A 229 1.54 -16.84 -16.46
N GLN A 230 0.80 -17.89 -16.84
CA GLN A 230 -0.36 -18.36 -16.08
C GLN A 230 0.10 -19.30 -14.97
N THR A 231 -0.40 -19.07 -13.77
CA THR A 231 -0.18 -19.95 -12.63
C THR A 231 -0.98 -21.24 -12.77
N LYS A 232 -0.56 -22.30 -12.07
CA LYS A 232 -1.31 -23.57 -12.02
C LYS A 232 -2.74 -23.38 -11.48
N ARG A 233 -2.93 -22.42 -10.56
CA ARG A 233 -4.24 -22.09 -10.00
C ARG A 233 -5.15 -21.44 -11.05
N GLU A 234 -4.64 -20.51 -11.84
CA GLU A 234 -5.40 -19.91 -12.95
C GLU A 234 -5.81 -20.94 -13.99
N LEU A 235 -4.87 -21.82 -14.39
CA LEU A 235 -5.16 -22.92 -15.32
C LEU A 235 -6.25 -23.85 -14.78
N GLU A 236 -6.21 -24.19 -13.49
CA GLU A 236 -7.23 -25.04 -12.87
C GLU A 236 -8.59 -24.35 -12.75
N ILE A 237 -8.62 -23.05 -12.44
CA ILE A 237 -9.84 -22.24 -12.43
C ILE A 237 -10.49 -22.25 -13.82
N GLU A 238 -9.70 -22.01 -14.86
CA GLU A 238 -10.19 -22.00 -16.24
C GLU A 238 -10.69 -23.37 -16.68
N ARG A 239 -9.93 -24.43 -16.38
CA ARG A 239 -10.33 -25.81 -16.65
C ARG A 239 -11.67 -26.15 -16.00
N ARG A 240 -11.81 -25.90 -14.70
CA ARG A 240 -13.06 -26.17 -13.96
C ARG A 240 -14.26 -25.40 -14.54
N ARG A 241 -14.07 -24.12 -14.89
CA ARG A 241 -15.11 -23.31 -15.56
C ARG A 241 -15.50 -23.90 -16.90
N SER A 242 -14.54 -24.23 -17.75
CA SER A 242 -14.78 -24.76 -19.10
C SER A 242 -15.46 -26.13 -19.09
N GLU A 243 -15.15 -26.97 -18.10
CA GLU A 243 -15.69 -28.32 -17.96
C GLU A 243 -16.97 -28.37 -17.09
N GLY A 244 -17.39 -27.25 -16.49
CA GLY A 244 -18.54 -27.19 -15.59
C GLY A 244 -18.33 -27.93 -14.27
N LEU A 245 -17.09 -28.03 -13.80
CA LEU A 245 -16.73 -28.66 -12.52
C LEU A 245 -16.97 -27.69 -11.35
N PRO A 246 -17.33 -28.21 -10.16
CA PRO A 246 -17.53 -27.38 -8.97
C PRO A 246 -16.23 -26.69 -8.55
N MET A 247 -16.36 -25.57 -7.86
CA MET A 247 -15.26 -24.90 -7.16
C MET A 247 -15.36 -25.27 -5.67
N ASP A 248 -14.88 -26.45 -5.30
CA ASP A 248 -15.11 -27.06 -3.97
C ASP A 248 -13.85 -27.71 -3.39
N MET A 249 -12.68 -27.25 -3.83
CA MET A 249 -11.40 -27.82 -3.43
C MET A 249 -11.18 -27.68 -1.91
N SER A 250 -10.65 -28.72 -1.26
CA SER A 250 -10.25 -28.61 0.14
C SER A 250 -8.95 -27.80 0.28
N TYR A 251 -8.66 -27.29 1.48
CA TYR A 251 -7.38 -26.61 1.74
C TYR A 251 -6.18 -27.54 1.49
N ASP A 252 -6.33 -28.83 1.80
CA ASP A 252 -5.30 -29.84 1.59
C ASP A 252 -5.12 -30.19 0.12
N ASP A 253 -6.19 -30.27 -0.68
CA ASP A 253 -6.07 -30.52 -2.12
C ASP A 253 -5.46 -29.32 -2.85
N LEU A 254 -5.77 -28.10 -2.40
CA LEU A 254 -5.19 -26.86 -2.94
C LEU A 254 -3.67 -26.83 -2.84
N GLN A 255 -3.10 -27.51 -1.84
CA GLN A 255 -1.66 -27.61 -1.65
C GLN A 255 -0.93 -28.21 -2.87
N GLU A 256 -1.60 -28.96 -3.73
CA GLU A 256 -1.02 -29.56 -4.95
C GLU A 256 -0.79 -28.54 -6.09
N PHE A 257 -1.40 -27.36 -5.99
CA PHE A 257 -1.30 -26.29 -6.99
C PHE A 257 -0.33 -25.17 -6.60
N LEU A 258 0.23 -25.23 -5.39
CA LEU A 258 1.19 -24.24 -4.88
C LEU A 258 2.63 -24.61 -5.21
N ASP A 259 3.44 -23.60 -5.49
CA ASP A 259 4.88 -23.77 -5.72
C ASP A 259 5.60 -24.11 -4.41
N PRO A 260 6.58 -25.04 -4.40
CA PRO A 260 7.31 -25.40 -3.18
C PRO A 260 8.02 -24.20 -2.53
N PHE A 261 8.40 -23.19 -3.30
CA PHE A 261 9.06 -22.00 -2.79
C PHE A 261 8.08 -20.88 -2.45
N TYR A 262 6.77 -21.10 -2.59
CA TYR A 262 5.73 -20.10 -2.30
C TYR A 262 4.53 -20.70 -1.58
N ARG A 263 4.75 -21.15 -0.33
CA ARG A 263 3.77 -21.87 0.50
C ARG A 263 4.19 -22.00 1.98
N SER A 264 3.26 -22.47 2.82
CA SER A 264 3.52 -22.84 4.22
C SER A 264 3.96 -24.29 4.41
N TYR A 265 4.85 -24.54 5.37
CA TYR A 265 5.31 -25.85 5.82
C TYR A 265 5.19 -26.03 7.34
N MET A 266 4.77 -27.21 7.78
CA MET A 266 4.65 -27.54 9.21
C MET A 266 6.03 -27.72 9.85
N CYS A 267 6.26 -27.07 10.98
CA CYS A 267 7.49 -27.18 11.77
C CYS A 267 7.32 -28.12 12.97
N SER A 268 8.42 -28.45 13.65
CA SER A 268 8.43 -29.38 14.79
C SER A 268 7.63 -28.91 16.02
N ASP A 269 7.36 -27.60 16.10
CA ASP A 269 6.60 -26.93 17.16
C ASP A 269 5.09 -26.82 16.85
N GLY A 270 4.62 -27.46 15.77
CA GLY A 270 3.21 -27.41 15.35
C GLY A 270 2.80 -26.09 14.71
N ARG A 271 3.76 -25.24 14.34
CA ARG A 271 3.53 -23.96 13.67
C ARG A 271 3.88 -24.05 12.20
N MET A 272 3.16 -23.29 11.39
CA MET A 272 3.43 -23.17 9.96
C MET A 272 4.52 -22.13 9.70
N PHE A 273 5.38 -22.38 8.71
CA PHE A 273 6.44 -21.50 8.25
C PHE A 273 6.28 -21.23 6.77
N TYR A 274 6.17 -19.96 6.39
CA TYR A 274 5.91 -19.54 5.03
C TYR A 274 7.23 -19.24 4.30
N VAL A 275 7.42 -19.86 3.14
CA VAL A 275 8.62 -19.73 2.29
C VAL A 275 8.27 -18.87 1.07
N VAL A 276 9.12 -17.90 0.74
CA VAL A 276 9.00 -17.04 -0.47
C VAL A 276 10.35 -16.94 -1.17
N CYS A 277 10.71 -18.01 -1.87
CA CYS A 277 11.95 -18.11 -2.63
C CYS A 277 11.79 -18.20 -4.17
N PRO A 278 10.61 -18.02 -4.81
CA PRO A 278 10.52 -18.14 -6.26
C PRO A 278 11.09 -16.90 -6.96
N SER A 279 11.14 -16.92 -8.29
CA SER A 279 11.47 -15.82 -9.20
C SER A 279 12.89 -15.24 -9.12
N HIS A 280 13.53 -15.14 -7.95
CA HIS A 280 14.91 -14.68 -7.83
C HIS A 280 15.90 -15.82 -8.12
N LYS A 281 16.82 -15.61 -9.05
CA LYS A 281 17.77 -16.60 -9.60
C LYS A 281 18.51 -17.43 -8.55
N ASN A 282 18.75 -16.86 -7.37
CA ASN A 282 19.54 -17.50 -6.31
C ASN A 282 18.76 -17.94 -5.06
N HIS A 283 17.49 -17.55 -4.88
CA HIS A 283 16.80 -17.78 -3.59
C HIS A 283 16.46 -19.25 -3.38
N ALA A 284 15.72 -19.86 -4.33
CA ALA A 284 15.37 -21.27 -4.30
C ALA A 284 16.61 -22.18 -4.18
N LYS A 285 17.67 -21.89 -4.94
CA LYS A 285 18.94 -22.63 -4.85
C LYS A 285 19.58 -22.57 -3.47
N ARG A 286 19.74 -21.36 -2.88
CA ARG A 286 20.28 -21.21 -1.51
C ARG A 286 19.41 -21.92 -0.47
N CYS A 287 18.09 -21.86 -0.64
CA CYS A 287 17.13 -22.58 0.21
C CYS A 287 17.41 -24.09 0.15
N LEU A 288 17.43 -24.69 -1.03
CA LEU A 288 17.70 -26.14 -1.20
C LEU A 288 19.08 -26.55 -0.68
N GLN A 289 20.11 -25.73 -0.88
CA GLN A 289 21.44 -25.99 -0.33
C GLN A 289 21.43 -25.98 1.19
N THR A 290 20.73 -25.02 1.80
CA THR A 290 20.61 -24.90 3.26
C THR A 290 19.80 -26.05 3.86
N LEU A 291 18.78 -26.54 3.15
CA LEU A 291 17.99 -27.71 3.53
C LEU A 291 18.73 -29.03 3.27
N GLY A 292 19.89 -29.01 2.62
CA GLY A 292 20.66 -30.22 2.28
C GLY A 292 20.07 -31.05 1.13
N LEU A 293 19.22 -30.45 0.30
CA LEU A 293 18.45 -31.12 -0.76
C LEU A 293 19.03 -30.92 -2.17
N TYR A 294 19.85 -29.87 -2.38
CA TYR A 294 20.26 -29.47 -3.74
C TYR A 294 21.07 -30.54 -4.48
N GLU A 295 22.11 -31.09 -3.86
CA GLU A 295 22.99 -32.07 -4.52
C GLU A 295 22.27 -33.38 -4.86
N GLU A 296 21.32 -33.83 -4.02
CA GLU A 296 20.47 -34.99 -4.31
C GLU A 296 19.63 -34.72 -5.57
N LEU A 297 18.95 -33.57 -5.63
CA LEU A 297 18.10 -33.21 -6.77
C LEU A 297 18.90 -33.07 -8.07
N VAL A 298 20.11 -32.53 -8.01
CA VAL A 298 21.02 -32.46 -9.18
C VAL A 298 21.45 -33.86 -9.62
N ALA A 299 21.80 -34.75 -8.68
CA ALA A 299 22.13 -36.14 -9.00
C ALA A 299 20.94 -36.90 -9.63
N GLU A 300 19.72 -36.52 -9.29
CA GLU A 300 18.47 -37.04 -9.86
C GLU A 300 18.06 -36.38 -11.18
N GLY A 301 18.86 -35.44 -11.71
CA GLY A 301 18.68 -34.87 -13.04
C GLY A 301 18.15 -33.44 -13.09
N LEU A 302 18.07 -32.72 -11.97
CA LEU A 302 17.73 -31.30 -11.97
C LEU A 302 18.81 -30.51 -12.73
N ARG A 303 18.47 -29.97 -13.89
CA ARG A 303 19.34 -29.15 -14.74
C ARG A 303 18.68 -27.79 -14.94
N GLU A 304 19.32 -26.69 -14.58
CA GLU A 304 18.69 -25.38 -14.65
C GLU A 304 18.87 -24.75 -16.04
N GLN A 305 17.80 -24.16 -16.59
CA GLN A 305 17.89 -23.24 -17.73
C GLN A 305 18.60 -21.95 -17.28
N GLU A 306 19.69 -21.60 -17.96
CA GLU A 306 20.56 -20.47 -17.60
C GLU A 306 19.93 -19.10 -17.92
N ASP A 307 19.37 -18.99 -19.14
CA ASP A 307 18.68 -17.80 -19.63
C ASP A 307 17.18 -18.05 -19.70
N THR A 308 16.45 -17.49 -18.72
CA THR A 308 14.99 -17.64 -18.57
C THR A 308 14.21 -16.61 -19.39
N TYR A 309 14.89 -15.70 -20.07
CA TYR A 309 14.31 -14.66 -20.92
C TYR A 309 14.27 -15.07 -22.39
N LEU A 310 14.75 -16.27 -22.72
CA LEU A 310 14.47 -16.94 -23.98
C LEU A 310 13.00 -17.41 -24.04
N PRO A 311 12.42 -17.51 -25.24
CA PRO A 311 11.20 -18.28 -25.45
C PRO A 311 11.35 -19.70 -24.91
N VAL A 312 10.31 -20.24 -24.25
CA VAL A 312 10.35 -21.58 -23.65
C VAL A 312 10.70 -22.66 -24.68
N SER A 313 10.30 -22.48 -25.94
CA SER A 313 10.64 -23.37 -27.06
C SER A 313 12.14 -23.47 -27.38
N GLN A 314 12.95 -22.53 -26.89
CA GLN A 314 14.40 -22.47 -27.06
C GLN A 314 15.16 -22.91 -25.80
N TRP A 315 14.46 -23.31 -24.74
CA TRP A 315 15.11 -23.74 -23.52
C TRP A 315 15.81 -25.09 -23.73
N SER A 316 17.00 -25.19 -23.15
CA SER A 316 17.82 -26.41 -23.13
C SER A 316 17.46 -27.35 -21.98
N SER A 317 16.68 -26.86 -21.02
CA SER A 317 16.12 -27.59 -19.89
C SER A 317 14.65 -27.26 -19.70
N ASP A 318 13.89 -28.18 -19.13
CA ASP A 318 12.47 -28.02 -18.81
C ASP A 318 12.22 -27.26 -17.49
N VAL A 319 13.28 -26.93 -16.74
CA VAL A 319 13.20 -26.34 -15.39
C VAL A 319 14.29 -25.30 -15.13
N SER A 320 13.97 -24.32 -14.29
CA SER A 320 14.95 -23.43 -13.64
C SER A 320 14.41 -23.04 -12.27
N LEU A 321 15.22 -23.16 -11.22
CA LEU A 321 14.76 -22.96 -9.83
C LEU A 321 14.30 -21.52 -9.56
N GLY A 322 14.83 -20.57 -10.32
CA GLY A 322 14.46 -19.16 -10.23
C GLY A 322 13.22 -18.78 -11.03
N VAL A 323 12.45 -19.72 -11.60
CA VAL A 323 11.25 -19.43 -12.39
C VAL A 323 9.98 -19.84 -11.65
N TYR A 324 8.99 -18.96 -11.66
CA TYR A 324 7.64 -19.23 -11.19
C TYR A 324 6.64 -19.39 -12.36
N PRO A 325 5.74 -20.39 -12.30
CA PRO A 325 5.73 -21.54 -11.39
C PRO A 325 6.71 -22.64 -11.84
N LEU A 326 7.15 -23.49 -10.92
CA LEU A 326 7.92 -24.69 -11.27
C LEU A 326 7.06 -25.75 -11.98
N PRO A 327 7.65 -26.52 -12.93
CA PRO A 327 7.01 -27.68 -13.53
C PRO A 327 6.51 -28.66 -12.45
N LYS A 328 5.33 -29.27 -12.66
CA LYS A 328 4.66 -30.09 -11.64
C LYS A 328 5.55 -31.22 -11.10
N PHE A 329 6.25 -31.94 -11.97
CA PHE A 329 7.16 -33.01 -11.57
C PHE A 329 8.18 -32.57 -10.52
N TRP A 330 8.88 -31.46 -10.75
CA TRP A 330 9.87 -30.93 -9.82
C TRP A 330 9.23 -30.30 -8.58
N ALA A 331 8.12 -29.58 -8.76
CA ALA A 331 7.39 -28.94 -7.67
C ALA A 331 6.95 -29.96 -6.61
N ASP A 332 6.32 -31.06 -7.02
CA ASP A 332 5.81 -32.10 -6.12
C ASP A 332 6.95 -32.79 -5.37
N LYS A 333 8.03 -33.10 -6.08
CA LYS A 333 9.22 -33.78 -5.53
C LYS A 333 9.91 -32.90 -4.48
N ILE A 334 10.15 -31.63 -4.80
CA ILE A 334 10.78 -30.67 -3.89
C ILE A 334 9.88 -30.42 -2.68
N ALA A 335 8.57 -30.17 -2.89
CA ALA A 335 7.64 -29.91 -1.79
C ALA A 335 7.60 -31.07 -0.80
N THR A 336 7.62 -32.32 -1.30
CA THR A 336 7.64 -33.53 -0.45
C THR A 336 8.89 -33.57 0.42
N ARG A 337 10.07 -33.37 -0.18
CA ARG A 337 11.35 -33.35 0.56
C ARG A 337 11.43 -32.19 1.56
N MET A 338 10.92 -31.01 1.20
CA MET A 338 10.87 -29.87 2.10
C MET A 338 9.98 -30.15 3.31
N LYS A 339 8.80 -30.78 3.14
CA LYS A 339 7.93 -31.19 4.26
C LYS A 339 8.70 -32.05 5.28
N ASP A 340 9.46 -33.04 4.82
CA ASP A 340 10.25 -33.93 5.69
C ASP A 340 11.34 -33.17 6.46
N VAL A 341 11.94 -32.14 5.85
CA VAL A 341 12.98 -31.33 6.51
C VAL A 341 12.38 -30.33 7.49
N PHE A 342 11.29 -29.64 7.15
CA PHE A 342 10.72 -28.58 7.99
C PHE A 342 10.28 -29.08 9.36
N VAL A 343 9.76 -30.31 9.46
CA VAL A 343 9.36 -30.92 10.74
C VAL A 343 10.53 -31.26 11.68
N THR A 344 11.78 -31.07 11.26
CA THR A 344 12.97 -31.35 12.09
C THR A 344 13.36 -30.24 13.05
N ARG A 345 12.82 -29.03 12.85
CA ARG A 345 13.15 -27.83 13.65
C ARG A 345 11.92 -26.98 13.92
N THR A 346 12.01 -26.15 14.94
CA THR A 346 10.97 -25.20 15.30
C THR A 346 10.89 -24.06 14.28
N SER A 347 9.73 -23.42 14.21
CA SER A 347 9.52 -22.27 13.32
C SER A 347 10.48 -21.09 13.61
N ALA A 348 10.87 -20.89 14.88
CA ALA A 348 11.84 -19.88 15.28
C ALA A 348 13.29 -20.21 14.84
N GLU A 349 13.69 -21.49 14.90
CA GLU A 349 14.99 -21.92 14.38
C GLU A 349 15.05 -21.73 12.86
N TRP A 350 13.98 -22.06 12.14
CA TRP A 350 13.89 -21.80 10.71
C TRP A 350 13.95 -20.32 10.37
N GLU A 351 13.29 -19.45 11.13
CA GLU A 351 13.36 -17.99 10.91
C GLU A 351 14.80 -17.48 10.97
N ARG A 352 15.57 -17.94 11.96
CA ARG A 352 16.99 -17.59 12.06
C ARG A 352 17.81 -18.17 10.90
N ILE A 353 17.59 -19.43 10.53
CA ILE A 353 18.30 -20.09 9.42
C ILE A 353 18.05 -19.35 8.09
N PHE A 354 16.79 -19.00 7.80
CA PHE A 354 16.41 -18.28 6.58
C PHE A 354 16.99 -16.86 6.57
N GLY A 355 16.87 -16.14 7.69
CA GLY A 355 17.42 -14.79 7.84
C GLY A 355 18.93 -14.73 7.64
N GLU A 356 19.69 -15.60 8.31
CA GLU A 356 21.15 -15.69 8.16
C GLU A 356 21.57 -16.25 6.79
N GLY A 357 20.76 -17.14 6.21
CA GLY A 357 20.98 -17.75 4.90
C GLY A 357 20.73 -16.83 3.70
N LEU A 358 20.19 -15.63 3.94
CA LEU A 358 19.84 -14.65 2.90
C LEU A 358 18.83 -15.20 1.88
N PHE A 359 17.77 -15.86 2.34
CA PHE A 359 16.63 -16.19 1.49
C PHE A 359 15.32 -16.09 2.27
N PRO A 360 14.22 -15.72 1.62
CA PRO A 360 13.07 -15.17 2.34
C PRO A 360 12.14 -16.26 2.89
N GLY A 361 11.88 -16.20 4.19
CA GLY A 361 10.91 -17.03 4.89
C GLY A 361 10.60 -16.48 6.27
N ALA A 362 9.38 -16.72 6.76
CA ALA A 362 8.92 -16.23 8.05
C ALA A 362 7.89 -17.19 8.67
N PRO A 363 7.85 -17.31 10.01
CA PRO A 363 6.86 -18.14 10.67
C PRO A 363 5.51 -17.43 10.71
N GLN A 364 4.44 -18.22 10.62
CA GLN A 364 3.07 -17.74 10.83
C GLN A 364 2.91 -17.30 12.28
N ARG A 365 2.36 -16.11 12.50
CA ARG A 365 2.10 -15.53 13.83
C ARG A 365 0.68 -15.00 13.92
N TRP A 366 0.10 -14.98 15.12
CA TRP A 366 -1.12 -14.24 15.39
C TRP A 366 -0.81 -12.75 15.57
N LEU A 367 -1.78 -11.88 15.31
CA LEU A 367 -1.60 -10.43 15.49
C LEU A 367 -1.15 -10.08 16.93
N LYS A 368 -1.70 -10.77 17.94
CA LYS A 368 -1.28 -10.59 19.33
C LYS A 368 0.20 -10.90 19.55
N GLU A 369 0.74 -11.91 18.87
CA GLU A 369 2.16 -12.26 18.94
C GLU A 369 3.00 -11.16 18.31
N TRP A 370 2.57 -10.59 17.17
CA TRP A 370 3.24 -9.45 16.52
C TRP A 370 3.26 -8.19 17.38
N ILE A 371 2.14 -7.84 18.02
CA ILE A 371 2.06 -6.69 18.95
C ILE A 371 3.07 -6.86 20.10
N ALA A 372 3.28 -8.10 20.55
CA ALA A 372 4.19 -8.41 21.65
C ALA A 372 5.64 -8.69 21.20
N ASP A 373 5.91 -8.74 19.89
CA ASP A 373 7.14 -9.25 19.30
C ASP A 373 8.38 -8.39 19.63
N ASP A 374 9.48 -9.05 19.96
CA ASP A 374 10.73 -8.40 20.38
C ASP A 374 11.35 -7.54 19.27
N HIS A 375 11.28 -7.99 18.01
CA HIS A 375 11.76 -7.20 16.89
C HIS A 375 10.84 -6.03 16.60
N ALA A 376 9.52 -6.22 16.63
CA ALA A 376 8.58 -5.13 16.38
C ALA A 376 8.76 -4.00 17.41
N LYS A 377 8.96 -4.34 18.69
CA LYS A 377 9.27 -3.38 19.76
C LYS A 377 10.65 -2.76 19.63
N ALA A 378 11.69 -3.58 19.43
CA ALA A 378 13.07 -3.09 19.34
C ALA A 378 13.28 -2.14 18.16
N ALA A 379 12.65 -2.43 17.01
CA ALA A 379 12.74 -1.60 15.82
C ALA A 379 11.87 -0.34 15.88
N GLY A 380 10.95 -0.25 16.85
CA GLY A 380 9.98 0.86 16.94
C GLY A 380 8.80 0.73 15.97
N LEU A 381 8.52 -0.48 15.48
CA LEU A 381 7.33 -0.82 14.70
C LEU A 381 6.09 -0.96 15.60
N MET A 382 6.30 -1.31 16.86
CA MET A 382 5.31 -1.22 17.94
C MET A 382 5.90 -0.36 19.06
N ILE A 383 5.15 0.62 19.53
CA ILE A 383 5.55 1.60 20.55
C ILE A 383 4.55 1.62 21.69
N GLU A 384 5.00 2.11 22.85
CA GLU A 384 4.15 2.27 24.03
C GLU A 384 3.81 3.74 24.24
N VAL A 385 2.54 4.02 24.50
CA VAL A 385 2.03 5.36 24.78
C VAL A 385 1.11 5.31 25.98
N GLU A 386 1.28 6.26 26.89
CA GLU A 386 0.40 6.44 28.05
C GLU A 386 -0.88 7.19 27.62
N ASP A 387 -1.89 6.45 27.18
CA ASP A 387 -3.19 7.01 26.80
C ASP A 387 -3.97 7.43 28.06
N PRO A 388 -4.60 8.63 28.06
CA PRO A 388 -5.37 9.11 29.20
C PRO A 388 -6.60 8.27 29.58
N ILE A 389 -7.13 7.43 28.67
CA ILE A 389 -8.29 6.56 28.95
C ILE A 389 -7.84 5.11 29.19
N PHE A 390 -6.95 4.58 28.34
CA PHE A 390 -6.56 3.17 28.37
C PHE A 390 -5.28 2.89 29.19
N GLY A 391 -4.61 3.93 29.68
CA GLY A 391 -3.30 3.82 30.33
C GLY A 391 -2.21 3.43 29.33
N ARG A 392 -1.21 2.67 29.79
CA ARG A 392 -0.13 2.18 28.92
C ARG A 392 -0.65 1.27 27.83
N MET A 393 -0.60 1.74 26.59
CA MET A 393 -1.07 1.05 25.40
C MET A 393 0.10 0.79 24.44
N THR A 394 0.25 -0.47 24.03
CA THR A 394 1.11 -0.85 22.91
C THR A 394 0.33 -0.64 21.61
N GLN A 395 0.89 0.15 20.69
CA GLN A 395 0.25 0.54 19.43
C GLN A 395 1.28 0.61 18.30
N PRO A 396 0.87 0.66 17.02
CA PRO A 396 1.81 0.68 15.91
C PRO A 396 2.67 1.95 15.92
N GLY A 397 3.91 1.84 15.45
CA GLY A 397 4.84 2.95 15.31
C GLY A 397 4.52 3.88 14.13
N PRO A 398 5.45 4.78 13.77
CA PRO A 398 5.33 5.61 12.57
C PRO A 398 5.44 4.81 11.26
N VAL A 399 4.70 5.25 10.24
CA VAL A 399 4.64 4.56 8.93
C VAL A 399 5.73 4.99 7.94
N ALA A 400 6.28 6.20 8.10
CA ALA A 400 7.38 6.74 7.31
C ALA A 400 8.13 7.78 8.16
N TRP A 401 9.45 7.87 8.01
CA TRP A 401 10.30 8.76 8.81
C TRP A 401 11.52 9.25 8.03
N LEU A 402 12.21 10.24 8.58
CA LEU A 402 13.56 10.62 8.14
C LEU A 402 14.57 10.04 9.14
N GLY A 403 15.64 9.42 8.66
CA GLY A 403 16.63 8.76 9.52
C GLY A 403 17.25 9.70 10.56
N GLU A 404 17.35 10.99 10.26
CA GLU A 404 17.96 12.01 11.12
C GLU A 404 17.07 12.40 12.32
N SER A 405 15.75 12.32 12.17
CA SER A 405 14.79 12.82 13.16
C SER A 405 13.79 11.77 13.65
N GLY A 406 13.83 10.55 13.11
CA GLY A 406 12.86 9.48 13.37
C GLY A 406 12.75 9.11 14.85
N GLU A 407 13.84 9.19 15.61
CA GLU A 407 13.84 8.84 17.04
C GLU A 407 12.80 9.66 17.84
N ALA A 408 12.56 10.92 17.46
CA ALA A 408 11.56 11.79 18.09
C ALA A 408 10.11 11.32 17.88
N MET A 409 9.88 10.43 16.91
CA MET A 409 8.58 9.87 16.56
C MET A 409 8.22 8.64 17.40
N LEU A 410 9.18 8.03 18.11
CA LEU A 410 8.94 6.85 18.95
C LEU A 410 8.31 7.18 20.31
N THR A 411 8.27 8.45 20.67
CA THR A 411 7.60 8.97 21.88
C THR A 411 6.57 10.03 21.50
N PRO A 412 5.49 9.66 20.79
CA PRO A 412 4.45 10.62 20.44
C PRO A 412 3.73 11.08 21.72
N ASN A 413 3.16 12.28 21.67
CA ASN A 413 2.24 12.71 22.71
C ASN A 413 0.95 11.89 22.60
N PRO A 414 0.32 11.48 23.72
CA PRO A 414 -1.00 10.88 23.66
C PRO A 414 -2.02 11.91 23.13
N ARG A 415 -3.20 11.43 22.73
CA ARG A 415 -4.34 12.30 22.44
C ARG A 415 -4.69 13.15 23.67
N ARG A 416 -5.11 14.39 23.45
CA ARG A 416 -5.44 15.34 24.53
C ARG A 416 -6.70 16.11 24.19
N TRP A 417 -7.69 16.10 25.07
CA TRP A 417 -8.83 17.02 24.98
C TRP A 417 -8.40 18.41 25.45
N ALA A 418 -8.83 19.42 24.72
CA ALA A 418 -8.46 20.82 24.92
C ALA A 418 -9.69 21.71 24.81
N THR A 419 -9.63 22.88 25.42
CA THR A 419 -10.63 23.93 25.17
C THR A 419 -10.39 24.56 23.79
N PHE A 420 -11.40 25.27 23.28
CA PHE A 420 -11.25 26.08 22.07
C PHE A 420 -10.05 27.04 22.17
N ASP A 421 -9.91 27.75 23.30
CA ASP A 421 -8.82 28.71 23.52
C ASP A 421 -7.44 28.05 23.55
N ASP A 422 -7.32 26.86 24.16
CA ASP A 422 -6.06 26.10 24.16
C ASP A 422 -5.64 25.69 22.74
N ALA A 423 -6.60 25.23 21.94
CA ALA A 423 -6.35 24.84 20.56
C ALA A 423 -6.00 26.04 19.67
N LEU A 424 -6.70 27.16 19.83
CA LEU A 424 -6.38 28.41 19.14
C LEU A 424 -5.00 28.93 19.54
N ALA A 425 -4.63 28.86 20.82
CA ALA A 425 -3.31 29.24 21.30
C ALA A 425 -2.22 28.34 20.68
N ALA A 426 -2.45 27.04 20.58
CA ALA A 426 -1.51 26.11 19.96
C ALA A 426 -1.28 26.40 18.47
N LEU A 427 -2.35 26.67 17.71
CA LEU A 427 -2.23 27.01 16.28
C LEU A 427 -1.61 28.39 16.07
N SER A 428 -2.01 29.40 16.84
CA SER A 428 -1.52 30.78 16.70
C SER A 428 -0.08 30.99 17.17
N ALA A 429 0.43 30.12 18.05
CA ALA A 429 1.84 30.11 18.44
C ALA A 429 2.78 29.74 17.28
N MET A 430 2.27 29.06 16.25
CA MET A 430 3.05 28.68 15.07
C MET A 430 3.20 29.86 14.12
N LYS A 431 4.45 30.15 13.75
CA LYS A 431 4.75 31.27 12.83
C LYS A 431 4.27 30.91 11.43
N ARG A 432 3.42 31.76 10.84
CA ARG A 432 3.01 31.61 9.43
C ARG A 432 4.21 31.55 8.49
N PRO A 433 4.21 30.65 7.49
CA PRO A 433 5.30 30.56 6.53
C PRO A 433 5.39 31.86 5.71
N GLN A 434 6.62 32.30 5.44
CA GLN A 434 6.86 33.34 4.45
C GLN A 434 6.89 32.68 3.07
N LEU A 435 5.75 32.75 2.37
CA LEU A 435 5.59 32.17 1.04
C LEU A 435 5.82 33.23 -0.05
N PRO A 436 6.31 32.82 -1.24
CA PRO A 436 6.35 33.73 -2.38
C PRO A 436 4.92 34.12 -2.78
N ALA A 437 4.79 35.25 -3.51
CA ALA A 437 3.50 35.64 -4.07
C ALA A 437 2.97 34.53 -5.00
N PRO A 438 1.67 34.17 -4.90
CA PRO A 438 1.09 33.12 -5.73
C PRO A 438 1.27 33.43 -7.22
N ARG A 439 1.92 32.53 -7.97
CA ARG A 439 2.21 32.72 -9.41
C ARG A 439 0.96 32.49 -10.26
N ALA A 440 0.61 33.46 -11.11
CA ALA A 440 -0.38 33.25 -12.16
C ALA A 440 0.09 32.12 -13.10
N ASN A 441 -0.77 31.12 -13.33
CA ASN A 441 -0.53 29.94 -14.18
C ASN A 441 0.53 28.93 -13.67
N ALA A 442 0.54 28.61 -12.37
CA ALA A 442 1.28 27.46 -11.86
C ALA A 442 0.62 26.12 -12.30
N SER A 443 0.63 25.80 -13.59
CA SER A 443 -0.03 24.61 -14.18
C SER A 443 0.88 23.39 -14.31
N GLY A 444 2.00 23.37 -13.59
CA GLY A 444 2.96 22.27 -13.60
C GLY A 444 2.61 21.15 -12.62
N GLY A 445 3.27 20.02 -12.74
CA GLY A 445 3.24 18.97 -11.72
C GLY A 445 3.96 19.42 -10.44
N TRP A 446 3.58 18.87 -9.28
CA TRP A 446 4.22 19.21 -8.00
C TRP A 446 5.74 18.94 -8.00
N LEU A 447 6.18 17.96 -8.78
CA LEU A 447 7.57 17.49 -8.86
C LEU A 447 8.28 17.90 -10.17
N ASP A 448 7.72 18.84 -10.95
CA ASP A 448 8.38 19.34 -12.15
C ASP A 448 9.82 19.80 -11.83
N GLY A 449 10.78 19.27 -12.59
CA GLY A 449 12.20 19.56 -12.45
C GLY A 449 12.94 18.72 -11.39
N ILE A 450 12.27 17.76 -10.76
CA ILE A 450 12.92 16.76 -9.89
C ILE A 450 13.31 15.54 -10.71
N LYS A 451 14.58 15.12 -10.60
CA LYS A 451 15.08 13.89 -11.22
C LYS A 451 15.25 12.79 -10.19
N VAL A 452 14.72 11.61 -10.51
CA VAL A 452 14.75 10.43 -9.64
C VAL A 452 15.51 9.28 -10.31
N LEU A 453 16.45 8.70 -9.57
CA LEU A 453 17.10 7.45 -9.91
C LEU A 453 16.44 6.30 -9.14
N ASP A 454 15.78 5.41 -9.87
CA ASP A 454 15.13 4.22 -9.35
C ASP A 454 16.09 3.02 -9.43
N LEU A 455 16.53 2.53 -8.27
CA LEU A 455 17.36 1.33 -8.14
C LEU A 455 16.54 0.11 -7.68
N CYS A 456 15.22 0.27 -7.60
CA CYS A 456 14.35 -0.68 -6.96
C CYS A 456 14.03 -1.88 -7.85
N ASN A 457 13.64 -3.00 -7.24
CA ASN A 457 13.18 -4.20 -7.93
C ASN A 457 11.82 -4.66 -7.38
N VAL A 458 11.12 -5.50 -8.16
CA VAL A 458 9.81 -6.08 -7.80
C VAL A 458 8.73 -4.98 -7.69
N ILE A 459 8.05 -4.80 -6.56
CA ILE A 459 6.79 -4.04 -6.53
C ILE A 459 6.88 -2.73 -5.73
N ALA A 460 7.12 -2.79 -4.41
CA ALA A 460 6.96 -1.62 -3.54
C ALA A 460 7.82 -0.42 -3.97
N GLY A 461 9.11 -0.66 -4.18
CA GLY A 461 10.07 0.37 -4.57
C GLY A 461 9.75 0.97 -5.95
N PRO A 462 9.65 0.16 -7.01
CA PRO A 462 9.34 0.71 -8.34
C PRO A 462 7.99 1.42 -8.38
N HIS A 463 6.98 0.94 -7.67
CA HIS A 463 5.68 1.60 -7.62
C HIS A 463 5.77 3.01 -7.01
N SER A 464 6.57 3.19 -5.95
CA SER A 464 6.81 4.53 -5.35
C SER A 464 7.29 5.55 -6.38
N VAL A 465 8.21 5.15 -7.26
CA VAL A 465 8.80 6.06 -8.24
C VAL A 465 7.87 6.30 -9.42
N SER A 466 7.08 5.29 -9.81
CA SER A 466 6.00 5.47 -10.81
C SER A 466 4.95 6.46 -10.31
N TYR A 467 4.63 6.42 -9.01
CA TYR A 467 3.74 7.39 -8.38
C TYR A 467 4.33 8.80 -8.40
N LEU A 468 5.64 8.98 -8.16
CA LEU A 468 6.29 10.30 -8.27
C LEU A 468 6.28 10.83 -9.73
N ALA A 469 6.49 9.97 -10.73
CA ALA A 469 6.49 10.35 -12.15
C ALA A 469 5.18 11.00 -12.61
N ARG A 470 4.05 10.52 -12.09
CA ARG A 470 2.70 11.08 -12.31
C ARG A 470 2.62 12.59 -12.01
N PHE A 471 3.41 13.09 -11.06
CA PHE A 471 3.44 14.50 -10.65
C PHE A 471 4.58 15.30 -11.29
N GLY A 472 5.19 14.79 -12.37
CA GLY A 472 6.18 15.52 -13.17
C GLY A 472 7.65 15.20 -12.88
N ALA A 473 7.93 14.23 -12.00
CA ALA A 473 9.30 13.77 -11.78
C ALA A 473 9.86 13.04 -13.02
N GLU A 474 11.08 13.37 -13.44
CA GLU A 474 11.81 12.62 -14.46
C GLU A 474 12.45 11.38 -13.83
N VAL A 475 12.18 10.20 -14.37
CA VAL A 475 12.63 8.93 -13.77
C VAL A 475 13.56 8.16 -14.69
N ILE A 476 14.77 7.90 -14.20
CA ILE A 476 15.70 6.92 -14.77
C ILE A 476 15.68 5.70 -13.85
N LYS A 477 15.35 4.54 -14.40
CA LYS A 477 15.43 3.28 -13.68
C LYS A 477 16.63 2.48 -14.14
N ILE A 478 17.43 2.05 -13.17
CA ILE A 478 18.52 1.10 -13.39
C ILE A 478 18.05 -0.29 -13.01
N ASP A 479 18.25 -1.24 -13.92
CA ASP A 479 18.20 -2.66 -13.63
C ASP A 479 19.55 -3.32 -13.98
N PRO A 480 19.87 -4.50 -13.43
CA PRO A 480 21.08 -5.23 -13.80
C PRO A 480 21.18 -5.52 -15.30
N ALA A 481 22.39 -5.47 -15.87
CA ALA A 481 22.63 -5.83 -17.29
C ALA A 481 22.12 -7.24 -17.65
N THR A 482 22.13 -8.15 -16.67
CA THR A 482 21.54 -9.49 -16.76
C THR A 482 20.50 -9.64 -15.65
N PRO A 483 19.27 -10.08 -15.94
CA PRO A 483 18.19 -10.06 -14.98
C PRO A 483 18.44 -11.03 -13.81
N LEU A 484 18.08 -10.58 -12.60
CA LEU A 484 18.15 -11.40 -11.37
C LEU A 484 16.82 -12.07 -11.00
N TYR A 485 15.73 -11.57 -11.59
CA TYR A 485 14.37 -12.07 -11.38
C TYR A 485 13.82 -12.61 -12.70
N ASP A 486 12.94 -13.61 -12.63
CA ASP A 486 12.24 -14.15 -13.80
C ASP A 486 11.39 -13.09 -14.51
N CYS A 487 11.07 -13.38 -15.77
CA CYS A 487 10.28 -12.48 -16.58
C CYS A 487 8.82 -12.35 -16.11
N TRP A 488 8.28 -13.30 -15.34
CA TRP A 488 6.93 -13.16 -14.78
C TRP A 488 6.92 -11.99 -13.79
N ASN A 489 7.84 -12.00 -12.84
CA ASN A 489 7.94 -10.96 -11.83
C ASN A 489 8.33 -9.60 -12.44
N THR A 490 9.34 -9.56 -13.31
CA THR A 490 9.80 -8.27 -13.87
C THR A 490 8.87 -7.73 -14.95
N VAL A 491 8.45 -8.53 -15.92
CA VAL A 491 7.74 -8.01 -17.11
C VAL A 491 6.27 -7.78 -16.81
N ILE A 492 5.58 -8.69 -16.11
CA ILE A 492 4.14 -8.57 -15.86
C ILE A 492 3.86 -7.44 -14.89
N PHE A 493 4.52 -7.42 -13.72
CA PHE A 493 4.39 -6.30 -12.78
C PHE A 493 5.02 -5.01 -13.35
N GLY A 494 6.08 -5.16 -14.16
CA GLY A 494 6.71 -4.06 -14.88
C GLY A 494 5.76 -3.29 -15.78
N MET A 495 4.76 -3.94 -16.38
CA MET A 495 3.76 -3.22 -17.18
C MET A 495 3.08 -2.10 -16.40
N SER A 496 2.91 -2.24 -15.09
CA SER A 496 2.32 -1.20 -14.24
C SER A 496 3.38 -0.22 -13.74
N HIS A 497 4.40 -0.70 -13.03
CA HIS A 497 5.33 0.18 -12.31
C HIS A 497 6.49 0.74 -13.16
N MET A 498 6.69 0.30 -14.41
CA MET A 498 7.69 0.88 -15.33
C MET A 498 7.14 2.04 -16.17
N ARG A 499 5.84 2.32 -16.06
CA ARG A 499 5.19 3.40 -16.81
C ARG A 499 5.85 4.75 -16.50
N GLY A 500 6.12 5.52 -17.55
CA GLY A 500 6.76 6.84 -17.45
C GLY A 500 8.25 6.85 -17.08
N LYS A 501 8.95 5.71 -17.10
CA LYS A 501 10.37 5.60 -16.74
C LYS A 501 11.26 5.32 -17.96
N GLN A 502 12.49 5.82 -17.90
CA GLN A 502 13.56 5.45 -18.82
C GLN A 502 14.33 4.25 -18.26
N SER A 503 14.32 3.10 -18.95
CA SER A 503 14.98 1.86 -18.53
C SER A 503 16.43 1.79 -19.01
N VAL A 504 17.35 1.62 -18.05
CA VAL A 504 18.79 1.48 -18.26
C VAL A 504 19.24 0.14 -17.69
N LEU A 505 19.89 -0.69 -18.49
CA LEU A 505 20.48 -1.94 -18.00
C LEU A 505 21.97 -1.77 -17.77
N LEU A 506 22.40 -1.90 -16.52
CA LEU A 506 23.75 -1.57 -16.07
C LEU A 506 24.32 -2.65 -15.17
N ASN A 507 25.55 -3.08 -15.47
CA ASN A 507 26.33 -3.92 -14.57
C ASN A 507 27.19 -3.05 -13.65
N ILE A 508 26.59 -2.62 -12.55
CA ILE A 508 27.22 -1.76 -11.53
C ILE A 508 28.45 -2.39 -10.86
N ALA A 509 28.61 -3.73 -10.95
CA ALA A 509 29.75 -4.43 -10.38
C ALA A 509 30.99 -4.38 -11.29
N SER A 510 30.82 -4.05 -12.58
CA SER A 510 31.95 -3.82 -13.49
C SER A 510 32.59 -2.45 -13.23
N PRO A 511 33.92 -2.28 -13.40
CA PRO A 511 34.59 -1.00 -13.19
C PRO A 511 33.98 0.15 -14.02
N ASP A 512 33.73 -0.09 -15.30
CA ASP A 512 33.12 0.92 -16.17
C ASP A 512 31.65 1.18 -15.83
N GLY A 513 30.89 0.12 -15.49
CA GLY A 513 29.50 0.27 -15.07
C GLY A 513 29.35 1.02 -13.75
N ARG A 514 30.31 0.88 -12.82
CA ARG A 514 30.38 1.67 -11.59
C ARG A 514 30.56 3.15 -11.88
N VAL A 515 31.41 3.52 -12.85
CA VAL A 515 31.60 4.92 -13.26
C VAL A 515 30.30 5.51 -13.86
N VAL A 516 29.58 4.75 -14.68
CA VAL A 516 28.27 5.17 -15.21
C VAL A 516 27.27 5.37 -14.07
N PHE A 517 27.20 4.43 -13.13
CA PHE A 517 26.32 4.52 -11.95
C PHE A 517 26.61 5.78 -11.11
N GLU A 518 27.87 6.06 -10.81
CA GLU A 518 28.27 7.23 -10.04
C GLU A 518 27.89 8.54 -10.74
N LYS A 519 28.07 8.62 -12.07
CA LYS A 519 27.60 9.77 -12.87
C LYS A 519 26.08 9.92 -12.83
N LEU A 520 25.33 8.82 -12.84
CA LEU A 520 23.87 8.86 -12.70
C LEU A 520 23.47 9.41 -11.33
N VAL A 521 24.04 8.92 -10.24
CA VAL A 521 23.77 9.44 -8.88
C VAL A 521 24.12 10.92 -8.75
N GLN A 522 25.19 11.38 -9.38
CA GLN A 522 25.56 12.80 -9.44
C GLN A 522 24.58 13.68 -10.20
N SER A 523 23.80 13.09 -11.12
CA SER A 523 22.91 13.82 -12.03
C SER A 523 21.46 13.98 -11.53
N VAL A 524 21.11 13.34 -10.42
CA VAL A 524 19.73 13.30 -9.89
C VAL A 524 19.57 14.00 -8.55
N ASP A 525 18.31 14.31 -8.20
CA ASP A 525 17.93 14.92 -6.93
C ASP A 525 17.54 13.89 -5.86
N VAL A 526 17.00 12.76 -6.29
CA VAL A 526 16.51 11.69 -5.43
C VAL A 526 17.01 10.35 -5.95
N VAL A 527 17.49 9.50 -5.05
CA VAL A 527 17.79 8.09 -5.30
C VAL A 527 16.84 7.27 -4.43
N VAL A 528 16.14 6.31 -5.03
CA VAL A 528 15.22 5.41 -4.31
C VAL A 528 15.72 3.98 -4.46
N TRP A 529 15.82 3.26 -3.34
CA TRP A 529 16.27 1.86 -3.36
C TRP A 529 15.55 1.03 -2.29
N ASN A 530 14.99 -0.12 -2.70
CA ASN A 530 14.52 -1.12 -1.74
C ASN A 530 15.68 -2.04 -1.35
N ALA A 531 16.29 -1.79 -0.20
CA ALA A 531 17.52 -2.43 0.23
C ALA A 531 17.65 -2.45 1.75
N THR A 532 18.30 -3.48 2.28
CA THR A 532 18.65 -3.54 3.71
C THR A 532 19.83 -2.61 4.04
N ASP A 533 20.01 -2.28 5.32
CA ASP A 533 21.10 -1.41 5.78
C ASP A 533 22.46 -2.00 5.36
N ARG A 534 22.61 -3.33 5.43
CA ARG A 534 23.80 -4.03 4.91
C ARG A 534 24.06 -3.78 3.43
N GLN A 535 23.02 -3.83 2.58
CA GLN A 535 23.17 -3.62 1.13
C GLN A 535 23.54 -2.17 0.81
N VAL A 536 22.96 -1.22 1.53
CA VAL A 536 23.26 0.22 1.40
C VAL A 536 24.74 0.51 1.68
N GLY A 537 25.29 -0.06 2.76
CA GLY A 537 26.71 0.08 3.10
C GLY A 537 27.63 -0.51 2.04
N ILE A 538 27.33 -1.71 1.53
CA ILE A 538 28.13 -2.37 0.47
C ILE A 538 28.16 -1.53 -0.83
N MET A 539 27.05 -0.86 -1.16
CA MET A 539 26.96 -0.03 -2.37
C MET A 539 27.70 1.31 -2.26
N GLY A 540 28.08 1.72 -1.05
CA GLY A 540 28.61 3.05 -0.76
C GLY A 540 27.53 4.15 -0.91
N LEU A 541 26.26 3.82 -0.66
CA LEU A 541 25.15 4.77 -0.64
C LEU A 541 24.69 5.09 0.79
N ASP A 542 25.47 4.71 1.78
CA ASP A 542 25.27 5.17 3.15
C ASP A 542 25.45 6.70 3.25
N ALA A 543 25.23 7.25 4.46
CA ALA A 543 25.22 8.70 4.66
C ALA A 543 26.56 9.36 4.23
N GLU A 544 27.69 8.71 4.47
CA GLU A 544 29.01 9.25 4.12
C GLU A 544 29.29 9.09 2.63
N GLY A 545 29.04 7.90 2.07
CA GLY A 545 29.25 7.58 0.66
C GLY A 545 28.40 8.43 -0.27
N LEU A 546 27.09 8.56 0.02
CA LEU A 546 26.21 9.42 -0.75
C LEU A 546 26.62 10.88 -0.64
N LYS A 547 26.98 11.37 0.55
CA LYS A 547 27.42 12.76 0.73
C LYS A 547 28.70 13.07 -0.05
N ALA A 548 29.62 12.11 -0.13
CA ALA A 548 30.83 12.23 -0.95
C ALA A 548 30.51 12.24 -2.45
N LEU A 549 29.52 11.44 -2.88
CA LEU A 549 29.14 11.30 -4.28
C LEU A 549 28.23 12.44 -4.79
N ASN A 550 27.17 12.76 -4.05
CA ASN A 550 26.25 13.85 -4.32
C ASN A 550 25.65 14.40 -2.99
N PRO A 551 26.20 15.48 -2.41
CA PRO A 551 25.77 16.02 -1.11
C PRO A 551 24.38 16.66 -1.12
N LYS A 552 23.75 16.81 -2.30
CA LYS A 552 22.41 17.37 -2.44
C LYS A 552 21.34 16.31 -2.67
N ALA A 553 21.71 15.06 -3.01
CA ALA A 553 20.76 14.01 -3.30
C ALA A 553 20.05 13.53 -2.03
N ILE A 554 18.74 13.34 -2.13
CA ILE A 554 17.95 12.63 -1.12
C ILE A 554 18.07 11.13 -1.42
N PHE A 555 18.36 10.32 -0.40
CA PHE A 555 18.33 8.87 -0.53
C PHE A 555 17.17 8.29 0.27
N CYS A 556 16.18 7.76 -0.45
CA CYS A 556 15.04 7.07 0.11
C CYS A 556 15.30 5.57 0.11
N GLN A 557 15.21 4.98 1.29
CA GLN A 557 15.37 3.55 1.51
C GLN A 557 14.03 2.94 1.94
N LEU A 558 13.71 1.77 1.43
CA LEU A 558 12.60 0.96 1.94
C LEU A 558 12.99 -0.51 2.02
N ASP A 559 12.40 -1.24 2.94
CA ASP A 559 12.73 -2.66 3.17
C ASP A 559 11.52 -3.42 3.74
N CYS A 560 11.75 -4.67 4.17
CA CYS A 560 10.67 -5.54 4.65
C CYS A 560 10.35 -5.36 6.14
N PHE A 561 11.39 -5.32 7.00
CA PHE A 561 11.28 -5.42 8.46
C PHE A 561 11.95 -4.25 9.21
N GLY A 562 12.49 -3.27 8.51
CA GLY A 562 13.17 -2.13 9.11
C GLY A 562 12.23 -1.24 9.90
N GLY A 563 12.75 -0.64 10.96
CA GLY A 563 12.07 0.40 11.74
C GLY A 563 13.00 1.59 11.95
N ILE A 564 12.60 2.49 12.84
CA ILE A 564 13.41 3.66 13.21
C ILE A 564 14.71 3.23 13.89
N ARG A 565 14.64 2.17 14.67
CA ARG A 565 15.79 1.52 15.31
C ARG A 565 16.06 0.17 14.66
N THR A 566 17.28 -0.34 14.87
CA THR A 566 17.63 -1.70 14.45
C THR A 566 17.03 -2.72 15.43
N GLY A 567 16.19 -3.62 14.93
CA GLY A 567 15.79 -4.85 15.60
C GLY A 567 16.46 -6.11 15.02
N PRO A 568 16.22 -7.30 15.61
CA PRO A 568 16.82 -8.58 15.19
C PRO A 568 16.64 -8.97 13.72
N ARG A 569 15.55 -8.53 13.08
CA ARG A 569 15.20 -8.88 11.69
C ARG A 569 15.39 -7.75 10.68
N THR A 570 16.03 -6.64 11.09
CA THR A 570 16.20 -5.44 10.23
C THR A 570 16.84 -5.77 8.87
N ASP A 571 17.83 -6.65 8.86
CA ASP A 571 18.55 -7.06 7.64
C ASP A 571 17.98 -8.35 7.00
N TYR A 572 16.85 -8.87 7.46
CA TYR A 572 16.24 -10.06 6.85
C TYR A 572 15.58 -9.69 5.53
N LEU A 573 15.82 -10.50 4.49
CA LEU A 573 15.17 -10.34 3.20
C LEU A 573 13.71 -10.75 3.30
N GLY A 574 12.84 -10.04 2.60
CA GLY A 574 11.42 -10.37 2.58
C GLY A 574 10.62 -9.65 1.52
N TYR A 575 9.38 -10.11 1.41
CA TYR A 575 8.34 -9.64 0.51
C TYR A 575 7.04 -9.47 1.32
N ASP A 576 6.00 -8.87 0.72
CA ASP A 576 4.70 -8.64 1.35
C ASP A 576 4.14 -9.89 2.05
N ASP A 577 4.19 -11.05 1.41
CA ASP A 577 3.66 -12.29 2.00
C ASP A 577 4.35 -12.69 3.31
N LEU A 578 5.65 -12.44 3.44
CA LEU A 578 6.35 -12.70 4.71
C LEU A 578 5.85 -11.79 5.81
N VAL A 579 5.58 -10.53 5.47
CA VAL A 579 5.00 -9.59 6.42
C VAL A 579 3.58 -10.03 6.78
N GLN A 580 2.74 -10.43 5.81
CA GLN A 580 1.41 -10.97 6.10
C GLN A 580 1.46 -12.16 7.06
N SER A 581 2.44 -13.07 6.89
CA SER A 581 2.63 -14.23 7.78
C SER A 581 3.11 -13.82 9.18
N ALA A 582 4.05 -12.86 9.25
CA ALA A 582 4.67 -12.43 10.50
C ALA A 582 3.76 -11.51 11.33
N THR A 583 2.81 -10.82 10.71
CA THR A 583 1.94 -9.84 11.39
C THR A 583 0.51 -10.31 11.62
N GLY A 584 0.20 -11.58 11.34
CA GLY A 584 -1.12 -12.17 11.63
C GLY A 584 -2.19 -11.98 10.58
N ILE A 585 -1.87 -11.40 9.43
CA ILE A 585 -2.84 -11.26 8.33
C ILE A 585 -3.22 -12.65 7.79
N MET A 586 -2.25 -13.52 7.54
CA MET A 586 -2.54 -14.85 6.97
C MET A 586 -3.33 -15.76 7.91
N LEU A 587 -3.04 -15.73 9.21
CA LEU A 587 -3.80 -16.50 10.20
C LEU A 587 -5.19 -15.93 10.44
N ARG A 588 -5.38 -14.60 10.35
CA ARG A 588 -6.70 -13.99 10.40
C ARG A 588 -7.55 -14.41 9.22
N PHE A 589 -6.97 -14.43 8.02
CA PHE A 589 -7.70 -14.86 6.84
C PHE A 589 -8.01 -16.35 6.91
N GLY A 590 -7.00 -17.19 7.18
CA GLY A 590 -7.13 -18.64 7.26
C GLY A 590 -7.91 -19.18 8.46
N GLY A 591 -7.91 -18.46 9.58
CA GLY A 591 -8.62 -18.79 10.82
C GLY A 591 -7.94 -19.81 11.74
N SER A 592 -6.82 -20.39 11.33
CA SER A 592 -6.09 -21.39 12.12
C SER A 592 -4.62 -21.48 11.75
N MET A 593 -3.78 -21.88 12.71
CA MET A 593 -2.37 -22.21 12.50
C MET A 593 -2.18 -23.37 11.52
N GLN A 594 -3.16 -24.25 11.36
CA GLN A 594 -3.10 -25.37 10.42
C GLN A 594 -3.51 -24.98 9.00
N THR A 595 -4.26 -23.89 8.83
CA THR A 595 -4.78 -23.44 7.54
C THR A 595 -4.49 -21.96 7.28
N PRO A 596 -3.23 -21.47 7.40
CA PRO A 596 -2.90 -20.11 7.04
C PRO A 596 -3.20 -19.85 5.56
N GLU A 597 -3.76 -18.68 5.24
CA GLU A 597 -4.05 -18.31 3.85
C GLU A 597 -3.52 -16.93 3.54
N GLU A 598 -2.88 -16.77 2.38
CA GLU A 598 -2.61 -15.46 1.78
C GLU A 598 -3.89 -14.63 1.75
N HIS A 599 -3.82 -13.40 2.24
CA HIS A 599 -4.95 -12.47 2.13
C HIS A 599 -5.13 -12.01 0.69
N ALA A 600 -4.03 -11.61 0.06
CA ALA A 600 -3.94 -11.38 -1.38
C ALA A 600 -2.71 -12.08 -1.96
N HIS A 601 -2.83 -12.61 -3.18
CA HIS A 601 -1.68 -13.17 -3.89
C HIS A 601 -0.64 -12.11 -4.27
N VAL A 602 -1.08 -10.87 -4.53
CA VAL A 602 -0.23 -9.70 -4.81
C VAL A 602 -0.89 -8.46 -4.20
N GLY A 603 -0.11 -7.57 -3.59
CA GLY A 603 -0.54 -6.19 -3.31
C GLY A 603 -1.38 -5.97 -2.05
N THR A 604 -1.17 -6.75 -0.98
CA THR A 604 -1.77 -6.39 0.33
C THR A 604 -1.09 -5.15 0.91
N ILE A 605 0.24 -5.06 0.83
CA ILE A 605 1.07 -4.03 1.49
C ILE A 605 2.07 -3.39 0.52
N ASP A 606 2.55 -4.12 -0.51
CA ASP A 606 3.64 -3.64 -1.37
C ASP A 606 3.38 -2.24 -1.96
N VAL A 607 2.21 -2.03 -2.57
CA VAL A 607 1.82 -0.75 -3.16
C VAL A 607 1.73 0.34 -2.09
N MET A 608 1.23 0.00 -0.90
CA MET A 608 1.08 0.92 0.23
C MET A 608 2.44 1.38 0.76
N CYS A 609 3.40 0.46 0.85
CA CYS A 609 4.79 0.77 1.19
C CYS A 609 5.44 1.68 0.14
N GLY A 610 5.11 1.47 -1.14
CA GLY A 610 5.48 2.40 -2.21
C GLY A 610 4.98 3.83 -1.96
N PHE A 611 3.72 4.00 -1.56
CA PHE A 611 3.19 5.31 -1.18
C PHE A 611 3.85 5.87 0.10
N GLY A 612 4.24 5.02 1.05
CA GLY A 612 5.05 5.39 2.22
C GLY A 612 6.42 5.95 1.86
N ALA A 613 7.11 5.33 0.90
CA ALA A 613 8.37 5.83 0.38
C ALA A 613 8.18 7.20 -0.30
N ALA A 614 7.12 7.36 -1.09
CA ALA A 614 6.79 8.64 -1.72
C ALA A 614 6.48 9.75 -0.69
N LEU A 615 5.75 9.44 0.38
CA LEU A 615 5.55 10.36 1.52
C LEU A 615 6.88 10.77 2.15
N GLY A 616 7.78 9.80 2.38
CA GLY A 616 9.11 10.08 2.91
C GLY A 616 9.92 11.02 2.01
N VAL A 617 9.92 10.77 0.69
CA VAL A 617 10.55 11.66 -0.31
C VAL A 617 9.93 13.06 -0.26
N ALA A 618 8.60 13.16 -0.20
CA ALA A 618 7.90 14.44 -0.08
C ALA A 618 8.32 15.22 1.18
N ALA A 619 8.41 14.54 2.33
CA ALA A 619 8.84 15.13 3.59
C ALA A 619 10.30 15.61 3.55
N ALA A 620 11.21 14.84 2.94
CA ALA A 620 12.60 15.25 2.76
C ALA A 620 12.76 16.42 1.78
N LEU A 621 12.00 16.43 0.67
CA LEU A 621 11.99 17.57 -0.26
C LEU A 621 11.47 18.84 0.42
N TYR A 622 10.41 18.72 1.22
CA TYR A 622 9.90 19.83 2.02
C TYR A 622 10.96 20.32 3.02
N GLN A 623 11.51 19.45 3.86
CA GLN A 623 12.55 19.82 4.83
C GLN A 623 13.75 20.49 4.17
N LYS A 624 14.24 19.93 3.06
CA LYS A 624 15.35 20.50 2.27
C LYS A 624 15.02 21.90 1.78
N SER A 625 13.79 22.13 1.29
CA SER A 625 13.37 23.46 0.85
C SER A 625 13.29 24.49 1.98
N LYS A 626 12.87 24.09 3.19
CA LYS A 626 12.70 24.98 4.35
C LYS A 626 14.00 25.27 5.09
N THR A 627 14.87 24.26 5.21
CA THR A 627 16.00 24.28 6.14
C THR A 627 17.36 24.13 5.46
N GLY A 628 17.39 23.68 4.20
CA GLY A 628 18.61 23.27 3.52
C GLY A 628 19.17 21.91 3.96
N ILE A 629 18.56 21.25 4.95
CA ILE A 629 18.98 19.94 5.45
C ILE A 629 18.42 18.85 4.53
N VAL A 630 19.29 17.93 4.10
CA VAL A 630 18.89 16.76 3.30
C VAL A 630 18.57 15.61 4.26
N GLY A 631 17.28 15.27 4.37
CA GLY A 631 16.83 14.09 5.11
C GLY A 631 17.01 12.80 4.30
N ARG A 632 17.10 11.67 4.99
CA ARG A 632 17.10 10.31 4.41
C ARG A 632 15.78 9.60 4.71
N PRO A 633 14.82 9.61 3.78
CA PRO A 633 13.54 8.94 3.94
C PRO A 633 13.67 7.45 4.16
N ARG A 634 12.84 6.91 5.06
CA ARG A 634 12.69 5.48 5.31
C ARG A 634 11.23 5.08 5.50
N THR A 635 10.92 3.86 5.11
CA THR A 635 9.69 3.13 5.44
C THR A 635 9.98 1.62 5.33
N SER A 636 9.03 0.77 5.73
CA SER A 636 9.11 -0.67 5.52
C SER A 636 7.74 -1.29 5.38
N LEU A 637 7.65 -2.44 4.70
CA LEU A 637 6.39 -3.20 4.61
C LEU A 637 5.79 -3.43 6.00
N SER A 638 6.60 -3.82 6.99
CA SER A 638 6.15 -4.04 8.36
C SER A 638 5.59 -2.79 9.03
N ALA A 639 6.14 -1.59 8.76
CA ALA A 639 5.62 -0.34 9.32
C ALA A 639 4.20 -0.02 8.85
N LEU A 640 3.83 -0.43 7.63
CA LEU A 640 2.51 -0.19 7.06
C LEU A 640 1.44 -1.17 7.57
N THR A 641 1.85 -2.32 8.13
CA THR A 641 0.89 -3.32 8.66
C THR A 641 0.01 -2.79 9.78
N GLY A 642 0.55 -1.87 10.59
CA GLY A 642 -0.18 -1.23 11.68
C GLY A 642 -1.39 -0.46 11.16
N LEU A 643 -1.24 0.22 10.02
CA LEU A 643 -2.32 0.94 9.35
C LEU A 643 -3.32 -0.03 8.71
N ALA A 644 -2.83 -1.07 8.03
CA ALA A 644 -3.66 -2.11 7.42
C ALA A 644 -4.44 -2.97 8.44
N GLN A 645 -4.08 -2.91 9.73
CA GLN A 645 -4.74 -3.61 10.82
C GLN A 645 -5.19 -2.67 11.95
N ILE A 646 -5.33 -1.37 11.69
CA ILE A 646 -5.53 -0.33 12.71
C ILE A 646 -6.68 -0.59 13.71
N PRO A 647 -7.83 -1.20 13.33
CA PRO A 647 -8.91 -1.46 14.28
C PRO A 647 -8.58 -2.54 15.32
N PHE A 648 -7.46 -3.25 15.14
CA PHE A 648 -7.11 -4.45 15.91
C PHE A 648 -5.68 -4.43 16.47
N CYS A 649 -4.77 -3.67 15.85
CA CYS A 649 -3.32 -3.71 16.09
C CYS A 649 -2.90 -2.92 17.34
N TYR A 650 -3.44 -3.28 18.50
CA TYR A 650 -3.09 -2.67 19.79
C TYR A 650 -3.36 -3.58 20.97
N ASP A 651 -2.69 -3.31 22.09
CA ASP A 651 -2.92 -3.97 23.38
C ASP A 651 -2.79 -3.02 24.57
N TYR A 652 -3.60 -3.22 25.59
CA TYR A 652 -3.61 -2.44 26.84
C TYR A 652 -4.24 -3.26 27.96
N GLN A 653 -4.02 -2.85 29.22
CA GLN A 653 -4.58 -3.58 30.35
C GLN A 653 -6.11 -3.56 30.33
N GLY A 654 -6.73 -4.74 30.25
CA GLY A 654 -8.19 -4.87 30.19
C GLY A 654 -8.78 -4.80 28.77
N ARG A 655 -7.94 -4.85 27.72
CA ARG A 655 -8.39 -5.09 26.35
C ARG A 655 -9.28 -6.34 26.29
N ARG A 656 -10.35 -6.28 25.49
CA ARG A 656 -11.17 -7.46 25.17
C ARG A 656 -10.32 -8.54 24.47
N PRO A 657 -10.76 -9.81 24.45
CA PRO A 657 -10.08 -10.86 23.68
C PRO A 657 -9.85 -10.48 22.21
N PHE A 658 -8.88 -11.12 21.55
CA PHE A 658 -8.68 -10.99 20.10
C PHE A 658 -9.70 -11.89 19.38
N ASP A 659 -10.96 -11.48 19.36
CA ASP A 659 -12.11 -12.21 18.82
C ASP A 659 -12.67 -11.57 17.54
N GLU A 660 -11.83 -10.82 16.83
CA GLU A 660 -12.25 -10.11 15.62
C GLU A 660 -12.49 -11.10 14.46
N PRO A 661 -13.31 -10.74 13.45
CA PRO A 661 -13.70 -11.68 12.39
C PRO A 661 -12.49 -12.36 11.75
N SER A 662 -12.53 -13.68 11.66
CA SER A 662 -11.37 -14.49 11.29
C SER A 662 -11.81 -15.84 10.73
N GLY A 663 -11.09 -16.32 9.72
CA GLY A 663 -11.31 -17.61 9.09
C GLY A 663 -12.19 -17.58 7.84
N ARG A 664 -12.11 -18.68 7.10
CA ARG A 664 -12.71 -18.92 5.79
C ARG A 664 -14.20 -18.62 5.70
N GLU A 665 -14.97 -19.07 6.69
CA GLU A 665 -16.43 -18.97 6.69
C GLU A 665 -16.95 -17.62 7.19
N THR A 666 -16.05 -16.70 7.58
CA THR A 666 -16.44 -15.37 8.02
C THR A 666 -17.10 -14.60 6.87
N LYS A 667 -18.30 -14.05 7.14
CA LYS A 667 -19.07 -13.24 6.17
C LYS A 667 -19.17 -11.77 6.56
N GLY A 668 -18.74 -11.38 7.75
CA GLY A 668 -18.85 -10.01 8.24
C GLY A 668 -18.54 -9.90 9.74
N TYR A 669 -18.92 -8.77 10.33
CA TYR A 669 -18.79 -8.53 11.77
C TYR A 669 -19.98 -9.08 12.56
N ASP A 670 -21.20 -8.92 12.04
CA ASP A 670 -22.45 -9.33 12.67
C ASP A 670 -23.60 -9.35 11.63
N GLY A 671 -24.84 -9.59 12.09
CA GLY A 671 -26.03 -9.62 11.24
C GLY A 671 -26.44 -8.28 10.59
N LEU A 672 -25.90 -7.13 11.01
CA LEU A 672 -26.14 -5.83 10.35
C LEU A 672 -24.96 -5.39 9.48
N SER A 673 -23.81 -6.06 9.57
CA SER A 673 -22.64 -5.77 8.76
C SER A 673 -21.99 -7.05 8.21
N ARG A 674 -22.54 -7.61 7.13
CA ARG A 674 -22.06 -8.85 6.50
C ARG A 674 -22.54 -9.06 5.05
N LEU A 675 -21.95 -10.06 4.41
CA LEU A 675 -22.35 -10.63 3.13
C LEU A 675 -23.60 -11.50 3.27
N TYR A 676 -24.55 -11.27 2.37
CA TYR A 676 -25.80 -12.00 2.20
C TYR A 676 -25.96 -12.45 0.75
N GLU A 677 -26.30 -13.71 0.55
CA GLU A 677 -26.74 -14.22 -0.75
C GLU A 677 -28.15 -13.74 -1.05
N THR A 678 -28.48 -13.62 -2.34
CA THR A 678 -29.76 -13.12 -2.81
C THR A 678 -30.40 -14.09 -3.81
N ALA A 679 -31.63 -13.79 -4.24
CA ALA A 679 -32.36 -14.64 -5.20
C ALA A 679 -31.65 -14.82 -6.55
N SER A 680 -30.74 -13.91 -6.94
CA SER A 680 -29.98 -14.01 -8.20
C SER A 680 -28.76 -14.92 -8.10
N GLY A 681 -28.38 -15.34 -6.88
CA GLY A 681 -27.10 -16.01 -6.61
C GLY A 681 -25.93 -15.05 -6.38
N ASP A 682 -26.16 -13.73 -6.53
CA ASP A 682 -25.18 -12.70 -6.20
C ASP A 682 -25.21 -12.35 -4.72
N TYR A 683 -24.11 -11.78 -4.24
CA TYR A 683 -23.96 -11.37 -2.85
C TYR A 683 -24.10 -9.85 -2.68
N LEU A 684 -24.90 -9.47 -1.69
CA LEU A 684 -24.95 -8.12 -1.14
C LEU A 684 -24.13 -8.05 0.13
N LEU A 685 -23.29 -7.05 0.22
CA LEU A 685 -22.75 -6.61 1.49
C LEU A 685 -23.69 -5.56 2.08
N LEU A 686 -24.22 -5.86 3.27
CA LEU A 686 -24.86 -4.88 4.15
C LEU A 686 -23.82 -4.27 5.10
N CYS A 687 -23.91 -2.97 5.36
CA CYS A 687 -23.16 -2.28 6.39
C CYS A 687 -24.06 -1.25 7.09
N ALA A 688 -24.65 -1.68 8.19
CA ALA A 688 -25.53 -0.89 9.03
C ALA A 688 -25.14 -1.03 10.50
N SER A 689 -25.61 -0.10 11.31
CA SER A 689 -25.47 -0.12 12.77
C SER A 689 -26.85 -0.19 13.45
N GLU A 690 -26.88 -0.37 14.77
CA GLU A 690 -28.13 -0.28 15.55
C GLU A 690 -28.85 1.07 15.33
N ALA A 691 -28.10 2.17 15.14
CA ALA A 691 -28.65 3.49 14.86
C ALA A 691 -29.35 3.58 13.49
N ASP A 692 -29.16 2.57 12.62
CA ASP A 692 -29.79 2.49 11.31
C ASP A 692 -31.08 1.67 11.29
N LEU A 693 -31.37 0.91 12.35
CA LEU A 693 -32.56 0.06 12.42
C LEU A 693 -33.87 0.77 12.05
N PRO A 694 -34.15 2.01 12.51
CA PRO A 694 -35.38 2.70 12.12
C PRO A 694 -35.52 2.94 10.61
N ARG A 695 -34.41 2.98 9.86
CA ARG A 695 -34.42 3.18 8.40
C ARG A 695 -34.96 1.95 7.65
N PHE A 696 -34.83 0.75 8.22
CA PHE A 696 -35.29 -0.49 7.59
C PHE A 696 -36.80 -0.63 7.56
N ASP A 697 -37.53 0.01 8.48
CA ASP A 697 -39.01 -0.10 8.54
C ASP A 697 -39.71 0.52 7.32
N GLY A 698 -39.03 1.44 6.63
CA GLY A 698 -39.47 2.04 5.36
C GLY A 698 -39.19 1.18 4.13
N VAL A 699 -38.41 0.09 4.27
CA VAL A 699 -37.97 -0.74 3.14
C VAL A 699 -38.93 -1.93 2.97
N GLU A 700 -39.52 -2.06 1.78
CA GLU A 700 -40.40 -3.18 1.45
C GLU A 700 -39.68 -4.52 1.63
N GLY A 701 -40.28 -5.40 2.45
CA GLY A 701 -39.75 -6.71 2.82
C GLY A 701 -38.88 -6.75 4.08
N LEU A 702 -38.53 -5.60 4.67
CA LEU A 702 -37.68 -5.51 5.87
C LEU A 702 -38.40 -4.90 7.10
N ARG A 703 -39.69 -4.62 6.97
CA ARG A 703 -40.50 -4.06 8.06
C ARG A 703 -40.49 -4.97 9.30
N GLY A 704 -40.28 -4.37 10.46
CA GLY A 704 -40.29 -5.06 11.75
C GLY A 704 -38.91 -5.48 12.23
N LEU A 705 -37.87 -5.38 11.38
CA LEU A 705 -36.47 -5.66 11.75
C LEU A 705 -36.05 -4.90 13.01
N ALA A 706 -36.43 -3.62 13.13
CA ALA A 706 -36.08 -2.78 14.27
C ALA A 706 -36.61 -3.30 15.60
N SER A 707 -37.73 -4.03 15.58
CA SER A 707 -38.35 -4.62 16.78
C SER A 707 -37.87 -6.04 17.11
N MET A 708 -37.08 -6.66 16.22
CA MET A 708 -36.59 -8.03 16.40
C MET A 708 -35.40 -8.08 17.37
N ALA A 709 -35.29 -9.20 18.08
CA ALA A 709 -34.13 -9.50 18.90
C ALA A 709 -32.87 -9.63 18.02
N GLN A 710 -31.72 -9.16 18.51
CA GLN A 710 -30.47 -9.14 17.75
C GLN A 710 -30.10 -10.52 17.18
N SER A 711 -30.35 -11.60 17.94
CA SER A 711 -30.08 -12.98 17.53
C SER A 711 -30.95 -13.49 16.37
N GLU A 712 -32.07 -12.83 16.07
CA GLU A 712 -33.01 -13.25 15.03
C GLU A 712 -32.82 -12.48 13.72
N ARG A 713 -32.21 -11.28 13.80
CA ARG A 713 -32.08 -10.35 12.67
C ARG A 713 -31.30 -10.95 11.51
N GLU A 714 -30.23 -11.68 11.79
CA GLU A 714 -29.41 -12.30 10.73
C GLU A 714 -30.25 -13.26 9.87
N ALA A 715 -30.96 -14.19 10.52
CA ALA A 715 -31.78 -15.19 9.85
C ALA A 715 -32.94 -14.54 9.08
N PHE A 716 -33.54 -13.49 9.66
CA PHE A 716 -34.57 -12.71 8.97
C PHE A 716 -34.02 -12.03 7.71
N LEU A 717 -32.89 -11.33 7.80
CA LEU A 717 -32.26 -10.66 6.66
C LEU A 717 -31.85 -11.65 5.57
N ALA A 718 -31.26 -12.79 5.95
CA ALA A 718 -30.91 -13.85 5.00
C ALA A 718 -32.14 -14.35 4.24
N SER A 719 -33.25 -14.63 4.95
CA SER A 719 -34.50 -15.05 4.32
C SER A 719 -35.09 -13.96 3.42
N ALA A 720 -35.10 -12.71 3.89
CA ALA A 720 -35.63 -11.58 3.12
C ALA A 720 -34.84 -11.35 1.83
N PHE A 721 -33.51 -11.37 1.88
CA PHE A 721 -32.68 -11.13 0.70
C PHE A 721 -32.82 -12.21 -0.39
N MET A 722 -33.26 -13.42 -0.04
CA MET A 722 -33.62 -14.47 -1.01
C MET A 722 -34.94 -14.22 -1.77
N THR A 723 -35.69 -13.15 -1.47
CA THR A 723 -36.98 -12.88 -2.13
C THR A 723 -36.89 -11.98 -3.36
N ALA A 724 -35.74 -11.34 -3.60
CA ALA A 724 -35.55 -10.48 -4.77
C ALA A 724 -34.07 -10.47 -5.24
N PRO A 725 -33.79 -10.10 -6.49
CA PRO A 725 -32.42 -9.98 -7.01
C PRO A 725 -31.61 -8.90 -6.27
N ALA A 726 -30.29 -9.06 -6.29
CA ALA A 726 -29.37 -8.21 -5.55
C ALA A 726 -29.48 -6.72 -5.92
N GLU A 727 -29.61 -6.38 -7.20
CA GLU A 727 -29.74 -4.99 -7.67
C GLU A 727 -31.01 -4.30 -7.14
N SER A 728 -32.10 -5.07 -6.99
CA SER A 728 -33.35 -4.54 -6.44
C SER A 728 -33.18 -4.17 -4.98
N TRP A 729 -32.53 -5.04 -4.20
CA TRP A 729 -32.24 -4.78 -2.80
C TRP A 729 -31.25 -3.62 -2.61
N GLN A 730 -30.16 -3.58 -3.38
CA GLN A 730 -29.22 -2.46 -3.34
C GLN A 730 -29.94 -1.14 -3.55
N ARG A 731 -30.79 -1.04 -4.58
CA ARG A 731 -31.56 0.17 -4.87
C ARG A 731 -32.43 0.60 -3.68
N ARG A 732 -33.24 -0.31 -3.15
CA ARG A 732 -34.15 -0.03 -2.01
C ARG A 732 -33.40 0.44 -0.77
N LEU A 733 -32.26 -0.19 -0.46
CA LEU A 733 -31.47 0.12 0.72
C LEU A 733 -30.68 1.43 0.57
N VAL A 734 -30.12 1.70 -0.62
CA VAL A 734 -29.48 2.99 -0.94
C VAL A 734 -30.50 4.15 -0.84
N GLU A 735 -31.71 3.97 -1.40
CA GLU A 735 -32.80 4.96 -1.29
C GLU A 735 -33.21 5.23 0.17
N ALA A 736 -33.04 4.26 1.06
CA ALA A 736 -33.27 4.40 2.50
C ALA A 736 -32.05 4.93 3.29
N ASP A 737 -30.98 5.37 2.62
CA ASP A 737 -29.71 5.81 3.22
C ASP A 737 -29.08 4.75 4.14
N ILE A 738 -29.13 3.49 3.72
CA ILE A 738 -28.48 2.36 4.40
C ILE A 738 -27.22 1.97 3.60
N GLY A 739 -26.11 1.71 4.31
CA GLY A 739 -24.87 1.26 3.68
C GLY A 739 -25.03 -0.13 3.08
N VAL A 740 -24.89 -0.23 1.76
CA VAL A 740 -25.01 -1.48 1.03
C VAL A 740 -24.20 -1.41 -0.27
N SER A 741 -23.66 -2.54 -0.73
CA SER A 741 -23.15 -2.69 -2.09
C SER A 741 -23.27 -4.13 -2.56
N LEU A 742 -23.48 -4.33 -3.86
CA LEU A 742 -23.15 -5.57 -4.55
C LEU A 742 -21.65 -5.87 -4.38
N CYS A 743 -21.32 -7.15 -4.30
CA CYS A 743 -19.95 -7.62 -4.41
C CYS A 743 -19.55 -7.68 -5.88
N GLU A 744 -19.00 -6.57 -6.37
CA GLU A 744 -18.49 -6.44 -7.73
C GLU A 744 -17.15 -7.17 -7.86
N ASN A 745 -16.78 -7.59 -9.07
CA ASN A 745 -15.45 -8.11 -9.39
C ASN A 745 -14.70 -7.18 -10.36
N ILE A 746 -13.37 -7.26 -10.36
CA ILE A 746 -12.52 -6.34 -11.13
C ILE A 746 -12.79 -6.42 -12.64
N GLU A 747 -13.05 -7.61 -13.20
CA GLU A 747 -13.38 -7.74 -14.64
C GLU A 747 -14.66 -6.97 -15.01
N THR A 748 -15.68 -7.04 -14.14
CA THR A 748 -16.94 -6.32 -14.34
C THR A 748 -16.73 -4.81 -14.25
N ILE A 749 -15.99 -4.35 -13.23
CA ILE A 749 -15.64 -2.93 -13.07
C ILE A 749 -14.86 -2.42 -14.29
N ARG A 750 -13.85 -3.18 -14.74
CA ARG A 750 -13.02 -2.89 -15.92
C ARG A 750 -13.86 -2.81 -17.19
N SER A 751 -14.73 -3.77 -17.44
CA SER A 751 -15.59 -3.79 -18.64
C SER A 751 -16.49 -2.55 -18.78
N ARG A 752 -16.91 -1.96 -17.64
CA ARG A 752 -17.77 -0.77 -17.60
C ARG A 752 -16.99 0.54 -17.59
N SER A 753 -15.73 0.51 -17.16
CA SER A 753 -14.94 1.72 -16.83
C SER A 753 -13.69 1.91 -17.70
N ALA A 754 -13.42 1.00 -18.64
CA ALA A 754 -12.29 1.09 -19.56
C ALA A 754 -12.60 1.96 -20.79
N ARG A 755 -11.58 2.69 -21.25
CA ARG A 755 -11.61 3.45 -22.51
C ARG A 755 -10.28 3.34 -23.24
N ILE A 756 -10.25 3.64 -24.54
CA ILE A 756 -8.99 3.81 -25.25
C ILE A 756 -8.18 4.94 -24.60
N ALA A 757 -6.90 4.68 -24.34
CA ALA A 757 -5.98 5.67 -23.77
C ALA A 757 -5.98 6.95 -24.61
N ASP A 758 -6.28 8.07 -23.95
CA ASP A 758 -6.50 9.38 -24.57
C ASP A 758 -5.49 10.45 -24.07
N GLY A 759 -4.44 10.00 -23.37
CA GLY A 759 -3.45 10.89 -22.75
C GLY A 759 -3.96 11.61 -21.51
N ARG A 760 -5.13 11.23 -20.95
CA ARG A 760 -5.68 11.80 -19.72
C ARG A 760 -5.62 10.82 -18.55
N PRO A 761 -5.49 11.30 -17.31
CA PRO A 761 -5.36 10.45 -16.13
C PRO A 761 -6.69 9.87 -15.62
N GLY A 762 -7.82 10.07 -16.31
CA GLY A 762 -9.11 9.49 -15.93
C GLY A 762 -9.77 10.06 -14.66
N THR A 763 -9.23 11.15 -14.09
CA THR A 763 -9.77 11.78 -12.86
C THR A 763 -11.17 12.37 -13.04
N ASP A 764 -11.62 12.58 -14.27
CA ASP A 764 -12.95 13.06 -14.66
C ASP A 764 -14.03 11.96 -14.74
N ARG A 765 -13.67 10.70 -14.45
CA ARG A 765 -14.52 9.53 -14.74
C ARG A 765 -15.21 8.87 -13.54
N GLY A 766 -15.37 9.57 -12.42
CA GLY A 766 -15.96 8.99 -11.20
C GLY A 766 -14.95 8.14 -10.43
N SER A 767 -15.38 7.10 -9.72
CA SER A 767 -14.52 6.37 -8.77
C SER A 767 -13.66 5.27 -9.36
N TYR A 768 -13.84 4.91 -10.64
CA TYR A 768 -13.07 3.85 -11.33
C TYR A 768 -12.74 4.27 -12.76
N SER A 769 -11.49 4.06 -13.20
CA SER A 769 -11.06 4.40 -14.56
C SER A 769 -9.91 3.52 -15.05
N PHE A 770 -10.03 3.01 -16.27
CA PHE A 770 -9.00 2.19 -16.92
C PHE A 770 -8.71 2.73 -18.32
N SER A 771 -7.45 2.59 -18.74
CA SER A 771 -6.99 2.86 -20.09
C SER A 771 -6.63 1.56 -20.81
N ILE A 772 -7.12 1.42 -22.03
CA ILE A 772 -6.78 0.38 -22.99
C ILE A 772 -5.70 0.97 -23.90
N PHE A 773 -4.57 0.28 -23.99
CA PHE A 773 -3.45 0.61 -24.88
C PHE A 773 -3.38 -0.46 -25.99
N PRO A 774 -4.03 -0.25 -27.15
CA PRO A 774 -4.01 -1.20 -28.25
C PRO A 774 -2.61 -1.40 -28.83
N ASP A 775 -1.83 -0.32 -28.87
CA ASP A 775 -0.47 -0.27 -29.41
C ASP A 775 0.59 -0.27 -28.30
N HIS A 776 0.38 -1.06 -27.24
CA HIS A 776 1.36 -1.17 -26.15
C HIS A 776 2.71 -1.69 -26.70
N PRO A 777 3.87 -1.22 -26.19
CA PRO A 777 5.19 -1.69 -26.65
C PRO A 777 5.44 -3.20 -26.57
N SER A 778 4.56 -3.94 -25.88
CA SER A 778 4.60 -5.40 -25.84
C SER A 778 4.11 -6.07 -27.12
N GLY A 779 3.41 -5.34 -27.99
CA GLY A 779 2.71 -5.90 -29.15
C GLY A 779 1.34 -6.50 -28.82
N HIS A 780 0.89 -6.39 -27.57
CA HIS A 780 -0.43 -6.83 -27.11
C HIS A 780 -1.28 -5.62 -26.75
N SER A 781 -2.61 -5.76 -26.85
CA SER A 781 -3.52 -4.80 -26.22
C SER A 781 -3.47 -4.99 -24.71
N VAL A 782 -3.19 -3.92 -23.98
CA VAL A 782 -3.03 -3.92 -22.51
C VAL A 782 -4.04 -2.96 -21.89
N THR A 783 -4.91 -3.46 -21.01
CA THR A 783 -5.84 -2.64 -20.22
C THR A 783 -5.32 -2.53 -18.79
N GLN A 784 -5.18 -1.31 -18.29
CA GLN A 784 -4.62 -1.03 -16.98
C GLN A 784 -5.36 0.10 -16.29
N LEU A 785 -5.24 0.12 -14.97
CA LEU A 785 -5.76 1.20 -14.16
C LEU A 785 -5.06 2.53 -14.48
N ASP A 786 -5.84 3.60 -14.51
CA ASP A 786 -5.30 4.96 -14.59
C ASP A 786 -4.60 5.38 -13.27
N PRO A 787 -3.75 6.42 -13.27
CA PRO A 787 -3.26 7.05 -12.05
C PRO A 787 -4.24 8.16 -11.60
N PHE A 788 -5.31 7.82 -10.89
CA PHE A 788 -6.50 8.68 -10.75
C PHE A 788 -7.01 8.90 -9.31
N ALA A 789 -6.44 8.25 -8.31
CA ALA A 789 -6.86 8.39 -6.92
C ALA A 789 -6.58 9.79 -6.35
N VAL A 790 -5.41 10.38 -6.62
CA VAL A 790 -5.08 11.76 -6.22
C VAL A 790 -5.58 12.80 -7.23
N ARG A 791 -6.46 13.70 -6.79
CA ARG A 791 -7.15 14.67 -7.67
C ARG A 791 -6.91 16.10 -7.19
N PRO A 792 -5.78 16.71 -7.55
CA PRO A 792 -5.52 18.12 -7.32
C PRO A 792 -6.37 19.02 -8.22
N THR A 793 -6.53 20.28 -7.84
CA THR A 793 -7.15 21.32 -8.69
C THR A 793 -6.12 22.25 -9.32
N VAL A 794 -4.94 22.40 -8.72
CA VAL A 794 -3.86 23.27 -9.21
C VAL A 794 -2.73 22.44 -9.84
N GLY A 795 -2.19 21.46 -9.10
CA GLY A 795 -1.12 20.59 -9.59
C GLY A 795 -1.58 19.73 -10.75
N ALA A 796 -0.77 19.63 -11.81
CA ALA A 796 -1.09 18.73 -12.91
C ALA A 796 -0.84 17.26 -12.54
N ILE A 797 -1.73 16.38 -13.01
CA ILE A 797 -1.55 14.93 -13.00
C ILE A 797 -1.28 14.47 -14.43
N THR A 798 -0.15 13.79 -14.63
CA THR A 798 0.26 13.28 -15.94
C THR A 798 -0.29 11.88 -16.17
N ALA A 799 -0.89 11.66 -17.34
CA ALA A 799 -1.12 10.31 -17.84
C ALA A 799 0.24 9.71 -18.22
N ILE A 800 0.72 8.77 -17.41
CA ILE A 800 2.03 8.14 -17.61
C ILE A 800 1.99 7.20 -18.82
N ALA A 801 3.01 7.32 -19.68
CA ALA A 801 3.17 6.50 -20.87
C ALA A 801 3.30 5.01 -20.52
N PRO A 802 2.91 4.09 -21.43
CA PRO A 802 3.16 2.66 -21.29
C PRO A 802 4.62 2.35 -20.96
N ALA A 803 4.84 1.23 -20.27
CA ALA A 803 6.16 0.72 -19.98
C ALA A 803 6.93 0.43 -21.29
N GLU A 804 8.14 0.99 -21.42
CA GLU A 804 9.04 0.57 -22.49
C GLU A 804 9.62 -0.82 -22.19
N LYS A 805 10.14 -1.48 -23.23
CA LYS A 805 10.87 -2.73 -23.04
C LYS A 805 12.15 -2.45 -22.26
N TYR A 806 12.51 -3.34 -21.33
CA TYR A 806 13.72 -3.21 -20.53
C TYR A 806 14.96 -2.96 -21.38
N GLY A 807 15.69 -1.88 -21.06
CA GLY A 807 16.91 -1.44 -21.73
C GLY A 807 16.74 -0.49 -22.90
N THR A 808 15.52 -0.21 -23.35
CA THR A 808 15.23 0.66 -24.51
C THR A 808 15.91 2.02 -24.39
N SER A 809 15.90 2.64 -23.20
CA SER A 809 16.50 3.95 -22.98
C SER A 809 18.00 3.95 -22.64
N THR A 810 18.65 2.79 -22.53
CA THR A 810 20.06 2.68 -22.07
C THR A 810 20.99 3.61 -22.85
N ARG A 811 20.99 3.50 -24.18
CA ARG A 811 21.86 4.31 -25.03
C ARG A 811 21.55 5.80 -24.96
N SER A 812 20.27 6.19 -24.97
CA SER A 812 19.89 7.61 -24.91
C SER A 812 20.24 8.25 -23.57
N VAL A 813 20.11 7.51 -22.46
CA VAL A 813 20.50 7.99 -21.14
C VAL A 813 22.01 8.13 -21.03
N LEU A 814 22.80 7.17 -21.55
CA LEU A 814 24.26 7.33 -21.57
C LEU A 814 24.70 8.53 -22.41
N LYS A 815 24.04 8.80 -23.54
CA LYS A 815 24.30 10.02 -24.33
C LYS A 815 24.01 11.31 -23.56
N SER A 816 22.95 11.34 -22.74
CA SER A 816 22.66 12.51 -21.91
C SER A 816 23.70 12.75 -20.79
N LEU A 817 24.45 11.72 -20.41
CA LEU A 817 25.62 11.79 -19.52
C LEU A 817 26.94 12.14 -20.24
N GLY A 818 26.89 12.37 -21.56
CA GLY A 818 28.04 12.78 -22.36
C GLY A 818 28.89 11.66 -22.95
N TYR A 819 28.40 10.40 -22.95
CA TYR A 819 29.09 9.31 -23.65
C TYR A 819 28.85 9.37 -25.16
N GLY A 820 29.92 9.24 -25.96
CA GLY A 820 29.83 9.12 -27.42
C GLY A 820 29.44 7.70 -27.87
N ASP A 821 29.01 7.56 -29.14
CA ASP A 821 28.56 6.27 -29.68
C ASP A 821 29.62 5.16 -29.54
N ALA A 822 30.88 5.46 -29.84
CA ALA A 822 31.98 4.50 -29.72
C ALA A 822 32.24 4.04 -28.28
N GLU A 823 31.99 4.91 -27.29
CA GLU A 823 32.12 4.54 -25.88
C GLU A 823 30.97 3.65 -25.43
N VAL A 824 29.75 3.97 -25.86
CA VAL A 824 28.57 3.13 -25.59
C VAL A 824 28.76 1.74 -26.19
N ASP A 825 29.19 1.65 -27.45
CA ASP A 825 29.40 0.35 -28.12
C ASP A 825 30.48 -0.49 -27.41
N ARG A 826 31.53 0.15 -26.88
CA ARG A 826 32.53 -0.53 -26.04
C ARG A 826 31.93 -1.05 -24.73
N LEU A 827 31.06 -0.28 -24.07
CA LEU A 827 30.40 -0.68 -22.83
C LEU A 827 29.41 -1.83 -23.04
N VAL A 828 28.71 -1.87 -24.19
CA VAL A 828 27.86 -3.00 -24.58
C VAL A 828 28.74 -4.24 -24.79
N ALA A 829 29.83 -4.11 -25.55
CA ALA A 829 30.73 -5.22 -25.84
C ALA A 829 31.42 -5.80 -24.59
N SER A 830 31.69 -4.99 -23.57
CA SER A 830 32.24 -5.45 -22.30
C SER A 830 31.22 -6.09 -21.36
N GLY A 831 29.92 -5.99 -21.66
CA GLY A 831 28.83 -6.39 -20.76
C GLY A 831 28.67 -5.45 -19.55
N SER A 832 29.26 -4.25 -19.61
CA SER A 832 29.07 -3.21 -18.59
C SER A 832 27.66 -2.60 -18.66
N ILE A 833 27.06 -2.58 -19.85
CA ILE A 833 25.64 -2.24 -20.08
C ILE A 833 25.00 -3.26 -21.00
N SER A 834 23.66 -3.28 -21.03
CA SER A 834 22.88 -4.00 -22.06
C SER A 834 21.81 -3.09 -22.65
N GLU A 835 21.43 -3.31 -23.91
CA GLU A 835 20.33 -2.58 -24.54
C GLU A 835 19.00 -3.37 -24.48
N ALA A 836 19.03 -4.66 -24.08
CA ALA A 836 17.84 -5.46 -23.84
C ALA A 836 18.14 -6.71 -22.97
N TRP A 837 17.15 -7.19 -22.24
CA TRP A 837 17.21 -8.52 -21.60
C TRP A 837 16.79 -9.68 -22.51
N SER A 838 15.96 -9.39 -23.51
CA SER A 838 15.33 -10.40 -24.36
C SER A 838 15.09 -9.84 -25.75
N THR A 839 14.82 -10.70 -26.73
CA THR A 839 14.36 -10.29 -28.07
C THR A 839 12.87 -9.92 -28.06
N GLU A 840 12.04 -10.66 -27.32
CA GLU A 840 10.60 -10.41 -27.18
C GLU A 840 10.31 -9.55 -25.93
N TYR A 841 9.31 -8.66 -25.97
CA TYR A 841 8.91 -7.90 -24.77
C TYR A 841 8.37 -8.85 -23.71
N LEU A 842 7.44 -9.72 -24.11
CA LEU A 842 6.97 -10.87 -23.35
C LEU A 842 7.63 -12.11 -23.96
N PRO A 843 8.80 -12.57 -23.45
CA PRO A 843 9.34 -13.87 -23.82
C PRO A 843 8.24 -14.92 -23.85
N SER A 844 8.10 -15.67 -24.94
CA SER A 844 6.97 -16.61 -25.16
C SER A 844 7.14 -17.99 -24.54
#